data_AF-A0A924LFR6-F1
#
_entry.id   AF-A0A924LFR6-F1
#
_cell.length_a   1.000
_cell.length_b   1.000
_cell.length_c   1.000
_cell.angle_alpha   90.00
_cell.angle_beta   90.00
_cell.angle_gamma   90.00
#
_symmetry.space_group_name_H-M   'P 1'
#
loop_
_entity.id
_entity.type
_entity.pdbx_description
1 polymer ?
#
loop_
_entity_poly.entity_id
_entity_poly.type
_entity_poly.pdbx_seq_one_letter_code
_entity_poly.pdbx_strand_id
1 'polypeptide(L)'
;MTITPGTGLIINVTYDSSVDGAPSGFKAAIAAAVFELESIFTNHITVTVSVGFGEVNGISFGAAALGMSISSKTLTTYTAIRAALPLAALPATDPTNGGAFYVTNAEARAIGITPTMTAAPDGYIGVSNFYSFAVDPNNRAVASTYDLVGIALHEITEVMGRQTYDGAINTVGVQSYQPLDLFRYQSPGVRQLGAGVAYFSTDGVTMGLLFNDPAYGGDGGDWDRSINSDAFGGGYPGLAQRISATDIAVMQAIGYTTIATGPGLGTGLFAYFSPAGGIAQTVTADNAADAALARSLISGLPAAGVLQVTNSGPYAITPGNTALIDSATEKVTVFGGASAGQLVIAGTGGLAFNAGSGSSTVLAAGGNNLISVYPGAGAQNITTGDGNDTISALAGANTISAGAGRNLILAQGGDNRITSSGDDLISTPDGNPTITAGTNAPVIFLGNGAAQFNGGAGNATVVVGSAAATLTSAGNDQLWMQAGGGVVNSSRADTVIGGSGAVTVNAGAGNDFVFAGSGTLNFIGGRGASTILGSASGNASIVGGAGDLISIAYGNTTYQGGNGASTIAAFGGSVTINGGLGSGVFQGGPGGNNRITAGVGRATIIGGGDGDTLAAGVIGGTVFKAGAGAETLTAARSMVVGNNFYGGSGADLIILGSAGDQVLAGTGSETIIGGSGGDLFAFASGNAAQVTLQGFMPGQDYVSYVGFAQGEVARALSSATIIGGSEHLLLSDGTSILFVGITNLTSANVL
;
A
#
# COMPACT_ATOMS: atom_id res chain seq x y z
N MET A 1 3.63 -24.98 8.72
CA MET A 1 3.71 -23.65 8.11
C MET A 1 2.64 -22.81 8.79
N THR A 2 3.03 -22.00 9.76
CA THR A 2 2.09 -21.18 10.54
C THR A 2 1.78 -19.96 9.68
N ILE A 3 0.60 -19.97 9.05
CA ILE A 3 0.06 -18.83 8.32
C ILE A 3 -0.28 -17.78 9.37
N THR A 4 0.43 -16.66 9.39
CA THR A 4 0.04 -15.52 10.21
C THR A 4 -1.08 -14.78 9.49
N PRO A 5 -2.28 -14.60 10.09
CA PRO A 5 -3.41 -13.91 9.46
C PRO A 5 -3.27 -12.40 9.60
N GLY A 6 -3.78 -11.64 8.61
CA GLY A 6 -4.17 -10.26 8.83
C GLY A 6 -4.12 -9.33 7.61
N THR A 7 -5.22 -9.28 6.86
CA THR A 7 -5.73 -8.04 6.20
C THR A 7 -7.28 -8.03 6.09
N GLY A 8 -8.03 -8.75 6.95
CA GLY A 8 -9.50 -8.86 6.88
C GLY A 8 -10.16 -9.31 8.19
N LEU A 9 -11.38 -9.88 8.14
CA LEU A 9 -12.05 -10.50 9.29
C LEU A 9 -11.22 -11.70 9.78
N ILE A 10 -11.02 -11.80 11.09
CA ILE A 10 -10.33 -12.94 11.72
C ILE A 10 -11.27 -13.54 12.75
N ILE A 11 -11.53 -14.85 12.69
CA ILE A 11 -12.35 -15.58 13.66
C ILE A 11 -11.45 -16.55 14.43
N ASN A 12 -11.11 -16.17 15.66
CA ASN A 12 -10.34 -17.00 16.58
C ASN A 12 -11.26 -17.96 17.32
N VAL A 13 -11.14 -19.25 16.99
CA VAL A 13 -11.91 -20.31 17.64
C VAL A 13 -11.13 -20.96 18.78
N THR A 14 -11.77 -21.06 19.94
CA THR A 14 -11.35 -21.95 21.04
C THR A 14 -12.34 -23.09 21.20
N TYR A 15 -11.88 -24.25 21.64
CA TYR A 15 -12.75 -25.41 21.91
C TYR A 15 -12.68 -25.72 23.41
N ASP A 16 -13.83 -25.91 24.05
CA ASP A 16 -13.87 -26.44 25.41
C ASP A 16 -13.74 -27.97 25.43
N SER A 17 -13.70 -28.55 26.64
CA SER A 17 -13.48 -29.99 26.83
C SER A 17 -14.61 -30.88 26.31
N SER A 18 -15.82 -30.35 26.08
CA SER A 18 -16.94 -31.13 25.56
C SER A 18 -16.69 -31.62 24.13
N VAL A 19 -15.86 -30.89 23.37
CA VAL A 19 -15.51 -31.20 21.98
C VAL A 19 -14.65 -32.46 21.85
N ASP A 20 -14.05 -32.96 22.95
CA ASP A 20 -13.33 -34.24 22.94
C ASP A 20 -14.28 -35.43 22.67
N GLY A 21 -15.59 -35.26 22.92
CA GLY A 21 -16.63 -36.24 22.58
C GLY A 21 -17.22 -36.09 21.17
N ALA A 22 -16.76 -35.12 20.36
CA ALA A 22 -17.31 -34.82 19.05
C ALA A 22 -16.86 -35.82 17.96
N PRO A 23 -17.64 -36.02 16.88
CA PRO A 23 -17.26 -36.93 15.79
C PRO A 23 -15.96 -36.52 15.09
N SER A 24 -15.24 -37.51 14.56
CA SER A 24 -14.03 -37.30 13.76
C SER A 24 -14.34 -36.43 12.53
N GLY A 25 -13.71 -35.25 12.42
CA GLY A 25 -14.00 -34.26 11.39
C GLY A 25 -14.71 -33.00 11.90
N PHE A 26 -15.25 -33.00 13.13
CA PHE A 26 -15.95 -31.84 13.72
C PHE A 26 -15.15 -30.53 13.64
N LYS A 27 -13.91 -30.52 14.17
CA LYS A 27 -13.04 -29.33 14.14
C LYS A 27 -12.70 -28.88 12.71
N ALA A 28 -12.64 -29.81 11.75
CA ALA A 28 -12.39 -29.47 10.35
C ALA A 28 -13.60 -28.80 9.69
N ALA A 29 -14.82 -29.23 10.04
CA ALA A 29 -16.05 -28.57 9.60
C ALA A 29 -16.20 -27.16 10.21
N ILE A 30 -15.89 -26.99 11.51
CA ILE A 30 -15.87 -25.66 12.14
C ILE A 30 -14.83 -24.75 11.45
N ALA A 31 -13.62 -25.26 11.18
CA ALA A 31 -12.60 -24.51 10.47
C ALA A 31 -13.01 -24.13 9.04
N ALA A 32 -13.77 -24.99 8.35
CA ALA A 32 -14.30 -24.69 7.03
C ALA A 32 -15.34 -23.55 7.06
N ALA A 33 -16.22 -23.54 8.07
CA ALA A 33 -17.18 -22.45 8.28
C ALA A 33 -16.47 -21.12 8.57
N VAL A 34 -15.45 -21.15 9.44
CA VAL A 34 -14.60 -19.97 9.70
C VAL A 34 -13.95 -19.47 8.42
N PHE A 35 -13.32 -20.36 7.65
CA PHE A 35 -12.67 -19.99 6.40
C PHE A 35 -13.65 -19.38 5.39
N GLU A 36 -14.86 -19.94 5.28
CA GLU A 36 -15.91 -19.41 4.41
C GLU A 36 -16.30 -17.98 4.82
N LEU A 37 -16.53 -17.71 6.11
CA LEU A 37 -16.85 -16.36 6.61
C LEU A 37 -15.70 -15.37 6.45
N GLU A 38 -14.46 -15.75 6.78
CA GLU A 38 -13.26 -14.92 6.59
C GLU A 38 -12.99 -14.62 5.11
N SER A 39 -13.45 -15.47 4.19
CA SER A 39 -13.35 -15.23 2.75
C SER A 39 -14.41 -14.27 2.19
N ILE A 40 -15.53 -14.10 2.90
CA ILE A 40 -16.66 -13.27 2.48
C ILE A 40 -16.56 -11.85 3.05
N PHE A 41 -16.20 -11.72 4.34
CA PHE A 41 -16.24 -10.45 5.06
C PHE A 41 -14.85 -9.85 5.29
N THR A 42 -14.74 -8.54 5.04
CA THR A 42 -13.47 -7.81 5.01
C THR A 42 -13.30 -6.85 6.19
N ASN A 43 -14.20 -6.85 7.19
CA ASN A 43 -14.03 -5.98 8.36
C ASN A 43 -12.73 -6.31 9.08
N HIS A 44 -11.87 -5.32 9.33
CA HIS A 44 -10.60 -5.51 10.04
C HIS A 44 -10.81 -5.66 11.56
N ILE A 45 -11.48 -6.73 11.95
CA ILE A 45 -11.76 -7.07 13.35
C ILE A 45 -11.39 -8.52 13.61
N THR A 46 -11.07 -8.80 14.87
CA THR A 46 -10.99 -10.18 15.36
C THR A 46 -12.26 -10.49 16.13
N VAL A 47 -12.90 -11.61 15.81
CA VAL A 47 -14.04 -12.19 16.53
C VAL A 47 -13.52 -13.42 17.26
N THR A 48 -13.79 -13.53 18.56
CA THR A 48 -13.39 -14.66 19.39
C THR A 48 -14.61 -15.50 19.72
N VAL A 49 -14.58 -16.78 19.37
CA VAL A 49 -15.71 -17.71 19.56
C VAL A 49 -15.22 -18.94 20.30
N SER A 50 -15.93 -19.33 21.37
CA SER A 50 -15.70 -20.61 22.03
C SER A 50 -16.74 -21.64 21.59
N VAL A 51 -16.30 -22.85 21.27
CA VAL A 51 -17.11 -23.91 20.65
C VAL A 51 -17.25 -25.11 21.59
N GLY A 52 -18.49 -25.51 21.83
CA GLY A 52 -18.87 -26.72 22.57
C GLY A 52 -19.58 -27.78 21.71
N PHE A 53 -19.66 -29.01 22.21
CA PHE A 53 -20.38 -30.13 21.60
C PHE A 53 -21.25 -30.85 22.64
N GLY A 54 -22.57 -30.90 22.40
CA GLY A 54 -23.55 -31.32 23.39
C GLY A 54 -23.85 -30.25 24.46
N GLU A 55 -23.21 -29.09 24.37
CA GLU A 55 -23.40 -27.93 25.24
C GLU A 55 -22.96 -26.61 24.56
N VAL A 56 -23.37 -25.48 25.14
CA VAL A 56 -22.77 -24.15 24.88
C VAL A 56 -22.56 -23.41 26.21
N ASN A 57 -21.31 -23.03 26.49
CA ASN A 57 -20.90 -22.34 27.71
C ASN A 57 -21.38 -23.01 29.02
N GLY A 58 -21.31 -24.34 29.08
CA GLY A 58 -21.74 -25.19 30.19
C GLY A 58 -23.24 -25.51 30.21
N ILE A 59 -24.03 -25.01 29.25
CA ILE A 59 -25.47 -25.27 29.16
C ILE A 59 -25.73 -26.42 28.20
N SER A 60 -26.23 -27.54 28.70
CA SER A 60 -26.56 -28.72 27.88
C SER A 60 -27.75 -28.46 26.95
N PHE A 61 -27.70 -29.05 25.75
CA PHE A 61 -28.79 -28.95 24.78
C PHE A 61 -30.07 -29.67 25.22
N GLY A 62 -31.22 -29.10 24.85
CA GLY A 62 -32.48 -29.83 24.80
C GLY A 62 -32.60 -30.66 23.52
N ALA A 63 -33.44 -31.70 23.54
CA ALA A 63 -33.58 -32.68 22.44
C ALA A 63 -34.09 -32.12 21.09
N ALA A 64 -34.41 -30.82 21.01
CA ALA A 64 -34.98 -30.17 19.82
C ALA A 64 -34.06 -29.13 19.17
N ALA A 65 -32.88 -28.85 19.75
CA ALA A 65 -31.95 -27.83 19.25
C ALA A 65 -30.80 -28.48 18.48
N LEU A 66 -30.49 -27.95 17.29
CA LEU A 66 -29.39 -28.38 16.41
C LEU A 66 -28.08 -27.68 16.77
N GLY A 67 -28.17 -26.39 17.10
CA GLY A 67 -27.10 -25.55 17.63
C GLY A 67 -27.69 -24.45 18.52
N MET A 68 -26.83 -23.69 19.18
CA MET A 68 -27.19 -22.52 19.97
C MET A 68 -25.99 -21.60 20.12
N SER A 69 -26.23 -20.28 20.04
CA SER A 69 -25.23 -19.26 20.30
C SER A 69 -25.52 -18.47 21.59
N ILE A 70 -24.46 -17.95 22.21
CA ILE A 70 -24.55 -17.00 23.32
C ILE A 70 -23.56 -15.86 23.04
N SER A 71 -24.08 -14.66 22.80
CA SER A 71 -23.27 -13.52 22.41
C SER A 71 -23.05 -12.53 23.56
N SER A 72 -21.83 -12.07 23.73
CA SER A 72 -21.50 -10.90 24.56
C SER A 72 -22.04 -9.64 23.87
N LYS A 73 -22.74 -8.77 24.61
CA LYS A 73 -23.49 -7.64 24.05
C LYS A 73 -23.15 -6.32 24.73
N THR A 74 -23.18 -5.24 23.96
CA THR A 74 -23.02 -3.86 24.38
C THR A 74 -24.33 -3.10 24.22
N LEU A 75 -24.77 -2.42 25.28
CA LEU A 75 -25.95 -1.56 25.25
C LEU A 75 -25.61 -0.21 24.60
N THR A 76 -26.42 0.22 23.65
CA THR A 76 -26.26 1.49 22.92
C THR A 76 -27.61 2.12 22.57
N THR A 77 -27.59 3.18 21.77
CA THR A 77 -28.78 3.94 21.34
C THR A 77 -29.00 3.84 19.84
N TYR A 78 -30.24 4.07 19.40
CA TYR A 78 -30.58 4.19 17.97
C TYR A 78 -29.70 5.22 17.25
N THR A 79 -29.46 6.38 17.88
CA THR A 79 -28.62 7.44 17.30
C THR A 79 -27.21 6.97 17.00
N ALA A 80 -26.60 6.17 17.88
CA ALA A 80 -25.27 5.62 17.67
C ALA A 80 -25.26 4.58 16.54
N ILE A 81 -26.26 3.68 16.50
CA ILE A 81 -26.40 2.68 15.43
C ILE A 81 -26.59 3.34 14.07
N ARG A 82 -27.49 4.33 13.99
CA ARG A 82 -27.76 5.06 12.75
C ARG A 82 -26.53 5.82 12.24
N ALA A 83 -25.68 6.32 13.13
CA ALA A 83 -24.43 6.97 12.74
C ALA A 83 -23.35 5.97 12.29
N ALA A 84 -23.41 4.74 12.79
CA ALA A 84 -22.42 3.69 12.57
C ALA A 84 -22.69 2.82 11.34
N LEU A 85 -23.97 2.55 11.02
CA LEU A 85 -24.32 1.66 9.91
C LEU A 85 -24.20 2.35 8.53
N PRO A 86 -23.65 1.65 7.52
CA PRO A 86 -23.31 2.22 6.21
C PRO A 86 -24.50 2.48 5.27
N LEU A 87 -25.74 2.16 5.66
CA LEU A 87 -26.92 2.20 4.78
C LEU A 87 -27.82 3.41 5.02
N ALA A 88 -28.08 4.18 3.96
CA ALA A 88 -28.87 5.41 3.93
C ALA A 88 -30.40 5.23 4.18
N ALA A 89 -30.87 4.10 4.69
CA ALA A 89 -32.30 3.76 4.78
C ALA A 89 -32.88 3.73 6.22
N LEU A 90 -32.11 4.05 7.25
CA LEU A 90 -32.65 4.16 8.61
C LEU A 90 -33.37 5.52 8.82
N PRO A 91 -34.61 5.52 9.38
CA PRO A 91 -35.39 6.73 9.60
C PRO A 91 -34.65 7.85 10.34
N ALA A 92 -35.00 9.10 10.05
CA ALA A 92 -34.39 10.24 10.74
C ALA A 92 -34.69 10.26 12.25
N THR A 93 -35.89 9.80 12.59
CA THR A 93 -36.42 9.67 13.95
C THR A 93 -36.36 8.22 14.39
N ASP A 94 -36.01 7.98 15.65
CA ASP A 94 -35.99 6.63 16.24
C ASP A 94 -37.36 5.94 16.07
N PRO A 95 -37.46 4.86 15.26
CA PRO A 95 -38.72 4.17 15.03
C PRO A 95 -39.17 3.34 16.24
N THR A 96 -38.30 3.11 17.23
CA THR A 96 -38.57 2.32 18.44
C THR A 96 -39.12 3.15 19.60
N ASN A 97 -39.22 4.47 19.44
CA ASN A 97 -39.67 5.40 20.48
C ASN A 97 -38.82 5.33 21.77
N GLY A 98 -37.49 5.26 21.64
CA GLY A 98 -36.56 5.26 22.77
C GLY A 98 -36.21 3.86 23.29
N GLY A 99 -36.26 2.83 22.43
CA GLY A 99 -35.89 1.46 22.78
C GLY A 99 -34.40 1.30 23.11
N ALA A 100 -34.10 0.28 23.92
CA ALA A 100 -32.74 -0.12 24.27
C ALA A 100 -32.13 -1.01 23.18
N PHE A 101 -30.93 -0.69 22.68
CA PHE A 101 -30.28 -1.50 21.65
C PHE A 101 -29.12 -2.32 22.20
N TYR A 102 -29.16 -3.63 22.01
CA TYR A 102 -28.09 -4.56 22.35
C TYR A 102 -27.39 -5.03 21.08
N VAL A 103 -26.17 -4.54 20.87
CA VAL A 103 -25.31 -4.88 19.73
C VAL A 103 -24.33 -5.94 20.20
N THR A 104 -24.08 -7.01 19.44
CA THR A 104 -23.06 -7.99 19.88
C THR A 104 -21.69 -7.33 19.88
N ASN A 105 -20.76 -7.81 20.69
CA ASN A 105 -19.43 -7.20 20.77
C ASN A 105 -18.66 -7.30 19.45
N ALA A 106 -18.90 -8.37 18.68
CA ALA A 106 -18.36 -8.52 17.33
C ALA A 106 -18.94 -7.48 16.36
N GLU A 107 -20.27 -7.33 16.34
CA GLU A 107 -20.97 -6.34 15.51
C GLU A 107 -20.57 -4.91 15.89
N ALA A 108 -20.50 -4.61 17.19
CA ALA A 108 -20.08 -3.31 17.69
C ALA A 108 -18.70 -2.93 17.14
N ARG A 109 -17.73 -3.85 17.13
CA ARG A 109 -16.42 -3.60 16.51
C ARG A 109 -16.52 -3.45 14.99
N ALA A 110 -17.36 -4.24 14.32
CA ALA A 110 -17.55 -4.16 12.88
C ALA A 110 -18.02 -2.76 12.45
N ILE A 111 -18.87 -2.11 13.26
CA ILE A 111 -19.48 -0.80 12.97
C ILE A 111 -18.81 0.37 13.72
N GLY A 112 -17.69 0.14 14.39
CA GLY A 112 -16.92 1.19 15.07
C GLY A 112 -17.50 1.69 16.40
N ILE A 113 -18.43 0.95 17.01
CA ILE A 113 -18.89 1.18 18.39
C ILE A 113 -17.93 0.47 19.35
N THR A 114 -17.43 1.20 20.35
CA THR A 114 -16.57 0.60 21.38
C THR A 114 -17.37 -0.40 22.23
N PRO A 115 -17.01 -1.70 22.25
CA PRO A 115 -17.75 -2.69 23.03
C PRO A 115 -17.41 -2.60 24.51
N THR A 116 -18.34 -3.02 25.36
CA THR A 116 -18.06 -3.31 26.77
C THR A 116 -17.10 -4.50 26.86
N MET A 117 -15.83 -4.23 27.15
CA MET A 117 -14.80 -5.25 27.25
C MET A 117 -15.02 -6.14 28.48
N THR A 118 -15.08 -7.45 28.24
CA THR A 118 -15.06 -8.50 29.27
C THR A 118 -13.90 -9.45 29.02
N ALA A 119 -13.48 -10.23 30.02
CA ALA A 119 -12.49 -11.30 29.82
C ALA A 119 -13.05 -12.52 29.03
N ALA A 120 -14.36 -12.54 28.74
CA ALA A 120 -15.04 -13.57 27.96
C ALA A 120 -14.87 -13.36 26.44
N PRO A 121 -14.99 -14.43 25.63
CA PRO A 121 -15.05 -14.31 24.17
C PRO A 121 -16.25 -13.46 23.71
N ASP A 122 -16.25 -13.09 22.44
CA ASP A 122 -17.37 -12.35 21.84
C ASP A 122 -18.65 -13.18 21.78
N GLY A 123 -18.50 -14.50 21.70
CA GLY A 123 -19.60 -15.40 21.94
C GLY A 123 -19.17 -16.85 22.09
N TYR A 124 -20.16 -17.66 22.36
CA TYR A 124 -20.06 -19.10 22.46
C TYR A 124 -21.02 -19.70 21.43
N ILE A 125 -20.61 -20.78 20.78
CA ILE A 125 -21.51 -21.59 19.96
C ILE A 125 -21.45 -23.03 20.45
N GLY A 126 -22.57 -23.74 20.35
CA GLY A 126 -22.62 -25.16 20.62
C GLY A 126 -23.28 -25.91 19.48
N VAL A 127 -22.86 -27.15 19.26
CA VAL A 127 -23.52 -28.07 18.34
C VAL A 127 -24.09 -29.23 19.13
N SER A 128 -25.34 -29.60 18.83
CA SER A 128 -26.05 -30.66 19.53
C SER A 128 -25.40 -32.04 19.37
N ASN A 129 -25.53 -32.90 20.38
CA ASN A 129 -25.11 -34.30 20.33
C ASN A 129 -26.30 -35.27 20.14
N PHE A 130 -27.52 -34.76 19.98
CA PHE A 130 -28.73 -35.55 19.73
C PHE A 130 -28.91 -35.95 18.26
N TYR A 131 -28.16 -35.32 17.35
CA TYR A 131 -28.29 -35.47 15.91
C TYR A 131 -27.01 -35.96 15.25
N SER A 132 -27.14 -36.53 14.05
CA SER A 132 -26.01 -36.95 13.21
C SER A 132 -25.68 -35.88 12.19
N PHE A 133 -24.39 -35.62 11.99
CA PHE A 133 -23.91 -34.53 11.12
C PHE A 133 -22.97 -35.01 10.02
N ALA A 134 -23.10 -34.42 8.83
CA ALA A 134 -22.11 -34.47 7.77
C ALA A 134 -20.94 -33.56 8.16
N VAL A 135 -19.77 -34.16 8.36
CA VAL A 135 -18.56 -33.48 8.85
C VAL A 135 -17.52 -33.22 7.77
N ASP A 136 -17.72 -33.73 6.55
CA ASP A 136 -16.83 -33.49 5.41
C ASP A 136 -17.23 -32.17 4.71
N PRO A 137 -16.36 -31.14 4.73
CA PRO A 137 -16.67 -29.85 4.09
C PRO A 137 -16.91 -29.94 2.58
N ASN A 138 -16.39 -30.99 1.92
CA ASN A 138 -16.55 -31.18 0.47
C ASN A 138 -17.79 -32.01 0.10
N ASN A 139 -18.44 -32.64 1.09
CA ASN A 139 -19.61 -33.47 0.88
C ASN A 139 -20.65 -33.23 1.97
N ARG A 140 -21.39 -32.11 1.82
CA ARG A 140 -22.29 -31.56 2.84
C ARG A 140 -23.74 -32.05 2.74
N ALA A 141 -24.17 -32.53 1.57
CA ALA A 141 -25.53 -33.02 1.32
C ALA A 141 -25.63 -34.55 1.52
N VAL A 142 -25.46 -35.02 2.75
CA VAL A 142 -25.44 -36.46 3.07
C VAL A 142 -26.77 -36.89 3.70
N ALA A 143 -27.42 -37.89 3.08
CA ALA A 143 -28.73 -38.39 3.49
C ALA A 143 -28.78 -38.71 5.00
N SER A 144 -29.89 -38.31 5.65
CA SER A 144 -30.15 -38.51 7.09
C SER A 144 -29.18 -37.82 8.06
N THR A 145 -28.31 -36.94 7.59
CA THR A 145 -27.43 -36.13 8.43
C THR A 145 -27.60 -34.64 8.17
N TYR A 146 -27.35 -33.80 9.17
CA TYR A 146 -27.35 -32.34 9.04
C TYR A 146 -25.97 -31.82 8.61
N ASP A 147 -25.93 -30.77 7.81
CA ASP A 147 -24.68 -30.13 7.37
C ASP A 147 -24.00 -29.38 8.53
N LEU A 148 -22.90 -29.93 9.08
CA LEU A 148 -22.21 -29.31 10.22
C LEU A 148 -21.61 -27.95 9.88
N VAL A 149 -21.09 -27.78 8.66
CA VAL A 149 -20.52 -26.50 8.22
C VAL A 149 -21.61 -25.46 8.19
N GLY A 150 -22.77 -25.80 7.64
CA GLY A 150 -23.96 -24.95 7.62
C GLY A 150 -24.42 -24.51 9.00
N ILE A 151 -24.51 -25.44 9.96
CA ILE A 151 -24.85 -25.11 11.35
C ILE A 151 -23.78 -24.21 11.98
N ALA A 152 -22.49 -24.46 11.77
CA ALA A 152 -21.45 -23.60 12.29
C ALA A 152 -21.51 -22.17 11.71
N LEU A 153 -21.80 -22.02 10.42
CA LEU A 153 -22.03 -20.72 9.78
C LEU A 153 -23.20 -19.97 10.44
N HIS A 154 -24.29 -20.70 10.69
CA HIS A 154 -25.47 -20.18 11.38
C HIS A 154 -25.10 -19.58 12.74
N GLU A 155 -24.51 -20.39 13.63
CA GLU A 155 -24.23 -19.98 15.00
C GLU A 155 -23.16 -18.87 15.09
N ILE A 156 -22.12 -18.92 14.24
CA ILE A 156 -21.07 -17.91 14.24
C ILE A 156 -21.64 -16.55 13.78
N THR A 157 -22.53 -16.54 12.79
CA THR A 157 -23.13 -15.29 12.32
C THR A 157 -24.08 -14.66 13.32
N GLU A 158 -24.69 -15.45 14.21
CA GLU A 158 -25.42 -14.91 15.36
C GLU A 158 -24.50 -14.21 16.38
N VAL A 159 -23.32 -14.78 16.65
CA VAL A 159 -22.28 -14.11 17.46
C VAL A 159 -21.84 -12.81 16.78
N MET A 160 -21.79 -12.80 15.45
CA MET A 160 -21.52 -11.61 14.64
C MET A 160 -22.70 -10.61 14.59
N GLY A 161 -23.85 -10.88 15.22
CA GLY A 161 -24.93 -9.89 15.36
C GLY A 161 -26.22 -10.20 14.61
N ARG A 162 -26.28 -11.32 13.87
CA ARG A 162 -27.51 -11.80 13.20
C ARG A 162 -28.51 -12.38 14.22
N GLN A 163 -29.04 -11.55 15.11
CA GLN A 163 -30.11 -11.96 16.04
C GLN A 163 -31.07 -10.79 16.31
N THR A 164 -32.26 -11.10 16.83
CA THR A 164 -33.34 -10.13 17.03
C THR A 164 -33.87 -10.22 18.46
N TYR A 165 -34.41 -9.11 18.98
CA TYR A 165 -35.15 -9.08 20.24
C TYR A 165 -36.63 -8.74 20.06
N ASP A 166 -37.05 -8.31 18.87
CA ASP A 166 -38.45 -8.15 18.50
C ASP A 166 -39.27 -7.29 19.48
N GLY A 167 -38.62 -6.29 20.09
CA GLY A 167 -39.25 -5.37 21.04
C GLY A 167 -39.52 -5.97 22.42
N ALA A 168 -38.86 -7.07 22.79
CA ALA A 168 -38.99 -7.70 24.11
C ALA A 168 -38.66 -6.71 25.25
N ILE A 169 -39.41 -6.78 26.35
CA ILE A 169 -39.23 -5.91 27.51
C ILE A 169 -38.07 -6.45 28.37
N ASN A 170 -37.05 -5.63 28.61
CA ASN A 170 -35.94 -5.99 29.49
C ASN A 170 -36.30 -5.89 30.98
N THR A 171 -35.34 -6.25 31.85
CA THR A 171 -35.51 -6.30 33.31
C THR A 171 -35.82 -4.95 33.97
N VAL A 172 -35.63 -3.82 33.27
CA VAL A 172 -35.95 -2.48 33.75
C VAL A 172 -37.19 -1.88 33.07
N GLY A 173 -37.96 -2.69 32.33
CA GLY A 173 -39.25 -2.29 31.75
C GLY A 173 -39.15 -1.55 30.41
N VAL A 174 -38.00 -1.62 29.72
CA VAL A 174 -37.77 -0.94 28.44
C VAL A 174 -37.77 -1.95 27.29
N GLN A 175 -38.45 -1.61 26.18
CA GLN A 175 -38.43 -2.42 24.96
C GLN A 175 -37.01 -2.47 24.38
N SER A 176 -36.58 -3.66 23.99
CA SER A 176 -35.21 -3.95 23.57
C SER A 176 -35.15 -4.51 22.16
N TYR A 177 -34.06 -4.16 21.48
CA TYR A 177 -33.84 -4.41 20.06
C TYR A 177 -32.37 -4.79 19.81
N GLN A 178 -32.12 -5.49 18.72
CA GLN A 178 -30.82 -5.59 18.08
C GLN A 178 -30.86 -4.87 16.73
N PRO A 179 -29.72 -4.54 16.10
CA PRO A 179 -29.73 -3.79 14.84
C PRO A 179 -30.51 -4.49 13.71
N LEU A 180 -30.54 -5.82 13.68
CA LEU A 180 -31.33 -6.59 12.71
C LEU A 180 -32.84 -6.30 12.79
N ASP A 181 -33.38 -5.95 13.97
CA ASP A 181 -34.79 -5.55 14.13
C ASP A 181 -35.15 -4.33 13.26
N LEU A 182 -34.17 -3.48 12.94
CA LEU A 182 -34.34 -2.32 12.06
C LEU A 182 -34.46 -2.69 10.57
N PHE A 183 -34.42 -3.97 10.22
CA PHE A 183 -34.56 -4.45 8.85
C PHE A 183 -35.72 -5.46 8.69
N ARG A 184 -36.55 -5.59 9.73
CA ARG A 184 -37.78 -6.41 9.74
C ARG A 184 -38.98 -5.58 9.28
N TYR A 185 -39.68 -6.03 8.25
CA TYR A 185 -40.86 -5.35 7.69
C TYR A 185 -42.03 -6.31 7.49
N GLN A 186 -43.23 -5.89 7.87
CA GLN A 186 -44.45 -6.67 7.61
C GLN A 186 -44.90 -6.55 6.16
N SER A 187 -44.71 -5.37 5.57
CA SER A 187 -45.05 -5.02 4.18
C SER A 187 -44.28 -3.75 3.77
N PRO A 188 -44.27 -3.37 2.48
CA PRO A 188 -43.59 -2.16 2.02
C PRO A 188 -44.00 -0.91 2.84
N GLY A 189 -43.02 -0.25 3.46
CA GLY A 189 -43.18 0.94 4.30
C GLY A 189 -43.61 0.67 5.74
N VAL A 190 -43.90 -0.58 6.13
CA VAL A 190 -44.42 -0.95 7.45
C VAL A 190 -43.41 -1.83 8.20
N ARG A 191 -42.67 -1.21 9.12
CA ARG A 191 -41.66 -1.89 9.95
C ARG A 191 -42.31 -2.77 11.03
N GLN A 192 -41.78 -3.98 11.21
CA GLN A 192 -42.20 -4.92 12.25
C GLN A 192 -41.20 -4.89 13.40
N LEU A 193 -41.51 -4.12 14.45
CA LEU A 193 -40.69 -3.98 15.66
C LEU A 193 -41.15 -4.88 16.82
N GLY A 194 -42.24 -5.62 16.63
CA GLY A 194 -42.74 -6.59 17.59
C GLY A 194 -42.54 -8.03 17.10
N ALA A 195 -42.84 -9.00 17.95
CA ALA A 195 -43.04 -10.38 17.52
C ALA A 195 -44.15 -10.48 16.44
N GLY A 196 -43.99 -11.41 15.50
CA GLY A 196 -44.91 -11.64 14.39
C GLY A 196 -44.22 -11.65 13.03
N VAL A 197 -45.00 -11.90 11.98
CA VAL A 197 -44.55 -12.07 10.58
C VAL A 197 -43.74 -10.86 10.10
N ALA A 198 -42.51 -11.12 9.65
CA ALA A 198 -41.61 -10.12 9.10
C ALA A 198 -40.81 -10.66 7.92
N TYR A 199 -40.49 -9.78 6.97
CA TYR A 199 -39.57 -10.00 5.86
C TYR A 199 -38.31 -9.16 6.06
N PHE A 200 -37.18 -9.65 5.59
CA PHE A 200 -35.96 -8.87 5.50
C PHE A 200 -36.08 -7.80 4.39
N SER A 201 -35.71 -6.56 4.72
CA SER A 201 -35.63 -5.49 3.72
C SER A 201 -34.66 -4.40 4.16
N THR A 202 -33.76 -4.01 3.26
CA THR A 202 -32.79 -2.92 3.47
C THR A 202 -33.32 -1.55 3.08
N ASP A 203 -34.27 -1.47 2.14
CA ASP A 203 -34.89 -0.23 1.64
C ASP A 203 -36.29 0.01 2.22
N GLY A 204 -36.86 -0.98 2.90
CA GLY A 204 -38.23 -0.97 3.40
C GLY A 204 -39.31 -1.04 2.34
N VAL A 205 -38.95 -1.29 1.08
CA VAL A 205 -39.87 -1.35 -0.06
C VAL A 205 -39.83 -2.73 -0.70
N THR A 206 -38.63 -3.27 -0.93
CA THR A 206 -38.38 -4.57 -1.51
C THR A 206 -38.35 -5.62 -0.39
N MET A 207 -39.34 -6.50 -0.36
CA MET A 207 -39.43 -7.58 0.64
C MET A 207 -38.63 -8.79 0.16
N GLY A 208 -37.61 -9.17 0.94
CA GLY A 208 -36.77 -10.33 0.70
C GLY A 208 -37.35 -11.61 1.32
N LEU A 209 -36.48 -12.41 1.91
CA LEU A 209 -36.86 -13.66 2.56
C LEU A 209 -37.68 -13.42 3.84
N LEU A 210 -38.54 -14.39 4.15
CA LEU A 210 -39.40 -14.38 5.34
C LEU A 210 -38.58 -14.80 6.56
N PHE A 211 -38.63 -14.00 7.63
CA PHE A 211 -38.11 -14.38 8.93
C PHE A 211 -39.06 -15.36 9.64
N ASN A 212 -38.49 -16.25 10.43
CA ASN A 212 -39.22 -17.14 11.31
C ASN A 212 -40.03 -16.33 12.34
N ASP A 213 -41.24 -16.78 12.64
CA ASP A 213 -42.07 -16.17 13.67
C ASP A 213 -41.82 -16.90 15.01
N PRO A 214 -41.26 -16.22 16.03
CA PRO A 214 -40.94 -16.82 17.32
C PRO A 214 -42.14 -17.47 18.02
N ALA A 215 -43.37 -17.08 17.66
CA ALA A 215 -44.59 -17.71 18.18
C ALA A 215 -44.71 -19.21 17.84
N TYR A 216 -43.97 -19.70 16.84
CA TYR A 216 -43.95 -21.11 16.42
C TYR A 216 -42.59 -21.81 16.69
N GLY A 217 -41.76 -21.20 17.55
CA GLY A 217 -40.45 -21.68 18.00
C GLY A 217 -39.30 -21.42 17.01
N GLY A 218 -38.06 -21.42 17.51
CA GLY A 218 -36.87 -20.98 16.77
C GLY A 218 -36.62 -19.46 16.91
N ASP A 219 -35.50 -18.98 16.43
CA ASP A 219 -35.08 -17.59 16.62
C ASP A 219 -35.71 -16.66 15.58
N GLY A 220 -36.14 -15.46 15.99
CA GLY A 220 -36.84 -14.49 15.11
C GLY A 220 -35.97 -13.86 14.02
N GLY A 221 -34.64 -14.06 14.13
CA GLY A 221 -33.65 -13.64 13.14
C GLY A 221 -33.36 -14.68 12.07
N ASP A 222 -33.90 -15.89 12.19
CA ASP A 222 -33.72 -16.99 11.23
C ASP A 222 -34.67 -16.88 10.06
N TRP A 223 -34.33 -17.53 8.95
CA TRP A 223 -35.28 -17.74 7.87
C TRP A 223 -36.40 -18.70 8.28
N ASP A 224 -37.60 -18.39 7.80
CA ASP A 224 -38.77 -19.24 7.97
C ASP A 224 -38.51 -20.66 7.45
N ARG A 225 -39.16 -21.65 8.08
CA ARG A 225 -38.97 -23.07 7.75
C ARG A 225 -39.37 -23.46 6.33
N SER A 226 -40.03 -22.58 5.56
CA SER A 226 -40.23 -22.79 4.12
C SER A 226 -38.95 -22.64 3.30
N ILE A 227 -37.92 -21.97 3.83
CA ILE A 227 -36.62 -21.75 3.19
C ILE A 227 -35.69 -22.90 3.61
N ASN A 228 -35.24 -23.67 2.63
CA ASN A 228 -34.35 -24.83 2.83
C ASN A 228 -33.01 -24.62 2.12
N SER A 229 -32.00 -25.41 2.50
CA SER A 229 -30.64 -25.35 1.93
C SER A 229 -29.90 -24.03 2.15
N ASP A 230 -30.27 -23.29 3.20
CA ASP A 230 -29.74 -21.96 3.50
C ASP A 230 -29.17 -21.94 4.93
N ALA A 231 -27.97 -21.37 5.08
CA ALA A 231 -27.24 -21.36 6.34
C ALA A 231 -27.92 -20.53 7.44
N PHE A 232 -28.76 -19.55 7.11
CA PHE A 232 -29.45 -18.70 8.10
C PHE A 232 -30.85 -19.23 8.46
N GLY A 233 -31.22 -20.41 7.96
CA GLY A 233 -32.46 -21.12 8.32
C GLY A 233 -32.27 -22.28 9.31
N GLY A 234 -33.36 -22.98 9.63
CA GLY A 234 -33.40 -24.00 10.69
C GLY A 234 -32.76 -25.38 10.41
N GLY A 235 -31.96 -25.53 9.36
CA GLY A 235 -31.23 -26.76 9.00
C GLY A 235 -32.10 -27.97 8.60
N TYR A 236 -31.71 -28.71 7.55
CA TYR A 236 -32.45 -29.88 7.06
C TYR A 236 -31.55 -31.09 6.80
N PRO A 237 -31.96 -32.31 7.20
CA PRO A 237 -31.16 -33.49 6.97
C PRO A 237 -31.10 -33.83 5.47
N GLY A 238 -29.92 -34.21 4.98
CA GLY A 238 -29.70 -34.53 3.56
C GLY A 238 -29.42 -33.32 2.66
N LEU A 239 -29.47 -32.10 3.18
CA LEU A 239 -29.31 -30.87 2.41
C LEU A 239 -28.10 -30.07 2.89
N ALA A 240 -27.25 -29.64 1.96
CA ALA A 240 -26.22 -28.64 2.26
C ALA A 240 -26.89 -27.28 2.54
N GLN A 241 -26.47 -26.60 3.61
CA GLN A 241 -26.98 -25.29 4.01
C GLN A 241 -25.92 -24.23 3.68
N ARG A 242 -26.08 -23.53 2.56
CA ARG A 242 -25.06 -22.60 2.03
C ARG A 242 -25.40 -21.15 2.37
N ILE A 243 -24.39 -20.29 2.45
CA ILE A 243 -24.61 -18.84 2.51
C ILE A 243 -25.19 -18.38 1.17
N SER A 244 -26.35 -17.74 1.21
CA SER A 244 -27.01 -17.13 0.07
C SER A 244 -26.64 -15.65 -0.10
N ALA A 245 -27.01 -15.06 -1.23
CA ALA A 245 -26.84 -13.62 -1.44
C ALA A 245 -27.68 -12.79 -0.44
N THR A 246 -28.82 -13.32 0.01
CA THR A 246 -29.65 -12.66 1.02
C THR A 246 -28.96 -12.67 2.38
N ASP A 247 -28.28 -13.76 2.73
CA ASP A 247 -27.52 -13.87 3.98
C ASP A 247 -26.40 -12.81 4.04
N ILE A 248 -25.68 -12.65 2.92
CA ILE A 248 -24.68 -11.59 2.79
C ILE A 248 -25.32 -10.21 2.95
N ALA A 249 -26.47 -9.97 2.32
CA ALA A 249 -27.19 -8.71 2.45
C ALA A 249 -27.66 -8.43 3.89
N VAL A 250 -28.05 -9.46 4.64
CA VAL A 250 -28.35 -9.37 6.09
C VAL A 250 -27.12 -8.92 6.87
N MET A 251 -25.98 -9.57 6.65
CA MET A 251 -24.73 -9.22 7.34
C MET A 251 -24.24 -7.81 6.97
N GLN A 252 -24.37 -7.41 5.71
CA GLN A 252 -24.09 -6.04 5.26
C GLN A 252 -25.04 -5.02 5.90
N ALA A 253 -26.32 -5.37 6.10
CA ALA A 253 -27.30 -4.51 6.75
C ALA A 253 -26.90 -4.15 8.19
N ILE A 254 -26.26 -5.09 8.88
CA ILE A 254 -25.74 -4.92 10.24
C ILE A 254 -24.25 -4.53 10.28
N GLY A 255 -23.68 -4.15 9.13
CA GLY A 255 -22.41 -3.43 9.05
C GLY A 255 -21.16 -4.28 8.78
N TYR A 256 -21.33 -5.52 8.34
CA TYR A 256 -20.22 -6.30 7.79
C TYR A 256 -19.97 -5.94 6.33
N THR A 257 -18.77 -5.46 6.04
CA THR A 257 -18.34 -5.15 4.69
C THR A 257 -17.92 -6.43 4.00
N THR A 258 -18.34 -6.61 2.76
CA THR A 258 -17.76 -7.60 1.87
C THR A 258 -16.81 -6.92 0.91
N ILE A 259 -16.03 -7.71 0.19
CA ILE A 259 -15.46 -7.27 -1.09
C ILE A 259 -16.67 -6.80 -1.93
N ALA A 260 -16.58 -5.62 -2.56
CA ALA A 260 -17.72 -4.97 -3.19
C ALA A 260 -18.33 -5.84 -4.30
N THR A 261 -19.33 -6.65 -3.97
CA THR A 261 -20.27 -7.22 -4.92
C THR A 261 -21.43 -6.25 -5.03
N GLY A 262 -21.75 -5.83 -6.25
CA GLY A 262 -22.90 -4.96 -6.51
C GLY A 262 -24.22 -5.59 -6.03
N PRO A 263 -25.29 -4.80 -5.87
CA PRO A 263 -26.55 -5.29 -5.33
C PRO A 263 -27.16 -6.36 -6.25
N GLY A 264 -27.23 -7.60 -5.73
CA GLY A 264 -28.13 -8.69 -6.08
C GLY A 264 -28.29 -9.06 -7.56
N LEU A 265 -27.71 -10.18 -7.99
CA LEU A 265 -28.18 -10.99 -9.13
C LEU A 265 -27.83 -12.45 -8.79
N GLY A 266 -28.77 -13.37 -8.60
CA GLY A 266 -29.65 -13.89 -9.65
C GLY A 266 -28.97 -15.10 -10.31
N THR A 267 -29.43 -16.30 -9.96
CA THR A 267 -29.02 -17.63 -10.46
C THR A 267 -28.64 -17.61 -11.95
N GLY A 268 -27.40 -17.98 -12.30
CA GLY A 268 -26.98 -18.56 -13.59
C GLY A 268 -27.30 -17.81 -14.90
N LEU A 269 -26.49 -18.07 -15.92
CA LEU A 269 -26.74 -17.61 -17.29
C LEU A 269 -27.92 -18.39 -17.92
N PHE A 270 -29.07 -17.76 -18.16
CA PHE A 270 -30.19 -18.42 -18.88
C PHE A 270 -30.20 -18.02 -20.36
N ALA A 271 -29.77 -18.95 -21.22
CA ALA A 271 -29.88 -18.83 -22.68
C ALA A 271 -30.94 -19.80 -23.24
N TYR A 272 -31.83 -19.29 -24.09
CA TYR A 272 -32.75 -20.11 -24.90
C TYR A 272 -32.58 -19.79 -26.38
N PHE A 273 -32.72 -20.80 -27.24
CA PHE A 273 -32.79 -20.59 -28.67
C PHE A 273 -34.15 -20.00 -29.04
N SER A 274 -34.15 -18.83 -29.68
CA SER A 274 -35.37 -18.32 -30.31
C SER A 274 -35.76 -19.23 -31.50
N PRO A 275 -37.06 -19.34 -31.83
CA PRO A 275 -37.53 -20.06 -33.00
C PRO A 275 -36.94 -19.54 -34.34
N ALA A 276 -36.35 -18.34 -34.35
CA ALA A 276 -35.74 -17.69 -35.50
C ALA A 276 -34.23 -17.97 -35.67
N GLY A 277 -33.65 -18.85 -34.84
CA GLY A 277 -32.24 -19.28 -34.96
C GLY A 277 -31.20 -18.39 -34.26
N GLY A 278 -31.62 -17.37 -33.49
CA GLY A 278 -30.76 -16.56 -32.62
C GLY A 278 -30.87 -16.94 -31.14
N ILE A 279 -29.83 -16.64 -30.34
CA ILE A 279 -29.79 -16.91 -28.89
C ILE A 279 -30.45 -15.75 -28.12
N ALA A 280 -31.61 -15.98 -27.48
CA ALA A 280 -32.32 -15.02 -26.63
C ALA A 280 -31.85 -15.14 -25.17
N GLN A 281 -31.49 -14.03 -24.50
CA GLN A 281 -30.71 -14.12 -23.24
C GLN A 281 -31.03 -13.09 -22.16
N THR A 282 -31.07 -13.59 -20.92
CA THR A 282 -30.79 -12.83 -19.70
C THR A 282 -29.38 -13.20 -19.24
N VAL A 283 -28.44 -12.28 -19.36
CA VAL A 283 -27.05 -12.48 -18.92
C VAL A 283 -26.88 -11.82 -17.57
N THR A 284 -26.71 -12.64 -16.53
CA THR A 284 -26.23 -12.23 -15.22
C THR A 284 -24.74 -12.56 -15.11
N ALA A 285 -23.97 -11.61 -14.59
CA ALA A 285 -22.57 -11.76 -14.25
C ALA A 285 -22.36 -11.14 -12.86
N ASP A 286 -21.20 -11.35 -12.27
CA ASP A 286 -20.73 -10.64 -11.06
C ASP A 286 -20.91 -9.13 -11.16
N ASN A 287 -20.62 -8.53 -12.31
CA ASN A 287 -20.76 -7.09 -12.51
C ASN A 287 -21.39 -6.70 -13.85
N ALA A 288 -21.81 -5.44 -13.94
CA ALA A 288 -22.51 -4.91 -15.10
C ALA A 288 -21.64 -4.86 -16.37
N ALA A 289 -20.32 -4.72 -16.22
CA ALA A 289 -19.39 -4.66 -17.33
C ALA A 289 -19.19 -6.04 -17.96
N ASP A 290 -18.98 -7.06 -17.15
CA ASP A 290 -18.84 -8.45 -17.61
C ASP A 290 -20.15 -8.97 -18.18
N ALA A 291 -21.29 -8.62 -17.57
CA ALA A 291 -22.60 -8.91 -18.14
C ALA A 291 -22.80 -8.21 -19.51
N ALA A 292 -22.32 -6.98 -19.69
CA ALA A 292 -22.40 -6.26 -20.96
C ALA A 292 -21.49 -6.86 -22.03
N LEU A 293 -20.26 -7.24 -21.65
CA LEU A 293 -19.31 -7.91 -22.51
C LEU A 293 -19.83 -9.28 -22.98
N ALA A 294 -20.32 -10.10 -22.04
CA ALA A 294 -20.96 -11.38 -22.36
C ALA A 294 -22.16 -11.20 -23.31
N ARG A 295 -23.06 -10.23 -23.06
CA ARG A 295 -24.17 -9.91 -23.99
C ARG A 295 -23.66 -9.58 -25.39
N SER A 296 -22.62 -8.74 -25.49
CA SER A 296 -22.03 -8.35 -26.77
C SER A 296 -21.47 -9.57 -27.52
N LEU A 297 -20.69 -10.41 -26.83
CA LEU A 297 -20.05 -11.58 -27.43
C LEU A 297 -21.08 -12.62 -27.91
N ILE A 298 -22.14 -12.85 -27.14
CA ILE A 298 -23.13 -13.88 -27.50
C ILE A 298 -24.10 -13.38 -28.58
N SER A 299 -24.40 -12.08 -28.65
CA SER A 299 -25.29 -11.51 -29.68
C SER A 299 -24.83 -11.75 -31.13
N GLY A 300 -23.53 -12.02 -31.33
CA GLY A 300 -22.94 -12.30 -32.64
C GLY A 300 -22.82 -13.78 -33.02
N LEU A 301 -23.24 -14.72 -32.15
CA LEU A 301 -23.01 -16.15 -32.38
C LEU A 301 -24.17 -16.82 -33.16
N PRO A 302 -23.86 -17.63 -34.20
CA PRO A 302 -24.84 -18.52 -34.79
C PRO A 302 -25.19 -19.65 -33.82
N ALA A 303 -26.45 -20.10 -33.81
CA ALA A 303 -26.86 -21.24 -32.98
C ALA A 303 -26.09 -22.53 -33.31
N ALA A 304 -25.70 -22.70 -34.58
CA ALA A 304 -24.85 -23.81 -35.01
C ALA A 304 -23.41 -23.61 -34.51
N GLY A 305 -22.87 -24.59 -33.79
CA GLY A 305 -21.50 -24.56 -33.26
C GLY A 305 -21.35 -24.00 -31.84
N VAL A 306 -22.46 -23.79 -31.12
CA VAL A 306 -22.45 -23.42 -29.68
C VAL A 306 -22.79 -24.65 -28.82
N LEU A 307 -21.93 -24.96 -27.85
CA LEU A 307 -22.18 -25.99 -26.83
C LEU A 307 -22.75 -25.33 -25.57
N GLN A 308 -24.00 -25.64 -25.22
CA GLN A 308 -24.61 -25.16 -23.99
C GLN A 308 -24.45 -26.21 -22.88
N VAL A 309 -23.99 -25.78 -21.71
CA VAL A 309 -23.72 -26.62 -20.53
C VAL A 309 -24.58 -26.15 -19.36
N THR A 310 -25.26 -27.06 -18.68
CA THR A 310 -26.18 -26.76 -17.56
C THR A 310 -25.82 -27.46 -16.25
N ASN A 311 -24.88 -28.41 -16.28
CA ASN A 311 -24.52 -29.26 -15.14
C ASN A 311 -22.99 -29.28 -14.96
N SER A 312 -22.52 -29.69 -13.78
CA SER A 312 -21.09 -29.92 -13.54
C SER A 312 -20.56 -31.10 -14.35
N GLY A 313 -19.30 -31.01 -14.80
CA GLY A 313 -18.64 -32.07 -15.56
C GLY A 313 -17.49 -31.58 -16.45
N PRO A 314 -16.74 -32.51 -17.08
CA PRO A 314 -15.74 -32.19 -18.09
C PRO A 314 -16.39 -32.05 -19.48
N TYR A 315 -16.13 -30.94 -20.15
CA TYR A 315 -16.61 -30.64 -21.50
C TYR A 315 -15.44 -30.30 -22.42
N ALA A 316 -15.47 -30.74 -23.68
CA ALA A 316 -14.44 -30.45 -24.67
C ALA A 316 -15.03 -29.70 -25.88
N ILE A 317 -14.34 -28.65 -26.32
CA ILE A 317 -14.71 -27.93 -27.55
C ILE A 317 -14.13 -28.68 -28.75
N THR A 318 -14.95 -29.52 -29.38
CA THR A 318 -14.57 -30.39 -30.51
C THR A 318 -14.59 -29.65 -31.85
N PRO A 319 -13.92 -30.19 -32.89
CA PRO A 319 -13.99 -29.63 -34.25
C PRO A 319 -15.44 -29.58 -34.75
N GLY A 320 -15.98 -28.36 -34.89
CA GLY A 320 -17.40 -28.10 -35.21
C GLY A 320 -18.06 -27.11 -34.25
N ASN A 321 -17.51 -26.94 -33.04
CA ASN A 321 -17.99 -25.99 -32.06
C ASN A 321 -17.00 -24.81 -31.96
N THR A 322 -17.52 -23.58 -32.03
CA THR A 322 -16.75 -22.34 -31.90
C THR A 322 -16.95 -21.67 -30.54
N ALA A 323 -18.01 -22.02 -29.81
CA ALA A 323 -18.27 -21.47 -28.48
C ALA A 323 -18.83 -22.50 -27.49
N LEU A 324 -18.55 -22.30 -26.20
CA LEU A 324 -19.19 -22.97 -25.07
C LEU A 324 -19.80 -21.91 -24.15
N ILE A 325 -21.05 -22.14 -23.76
CA ILE A 325 -21.79 -21.30 -22.82
C ILE A 325 -22.21 -22.16 -21.64
N ASP A 326 -21.66 -21.85 -20.46
CA ASP A 326 -21.94 -22.54 -19.20
C ASP A 326 -22.92 -21.75 -18.34
N SER A 327 -23.98 -22.45 -17.94
CA SER A 327 -25.08 -22.00 -17.11
C SER A 327 -25.21 -22.81 -15.81
N ALA A 328 -24.25 -23.70 -15.53
CA ALA A 328 -24.23 -24.46 -14.30
C ALA A 328 -24.04 -23.55 -13.09
N THR A 329 -24.65 -23.95 -11.98
CA THR A 329 -24.50 -23.28 -10.67
C THR A 329 -23.27 -23.75 -9.90
N GLU A 330 -22.58 -24.77 -10.42
CA GLU A 330 -21.37 -25.37 -9.85
C GLU A 330 -20.20 -25.26 -10.83
N LYS A 331 -18.98 -25.46 -10.33
CA LYS A 331 -17.77 -25.37 -11.14
C LYS A 331 -17.76 -26.34 -12.32
N VAL A 332 -17.48 -25.84 -13.52
CA VAL A 332 -17.37 -26.63 -14.75
C VAL A 332 -15.93 -26.75 -15.21
N THR A 333 -15.55 -27.93 -15.73
CA THR A 333 -14.24 -28.14 -16.36
C THR A 333 -14.37 -28.12 -17.87
N VAL A 334 -13.61 -27.28 -18.55
CA VAL A 334 -13.64 -27.11 -20.01
C VAL A 334 -12.26 -27.36 -20.59
N PHE A 335 -12.22 -28.12 -21.69
CA PHE A 335 -11.02 -28.40 -22.48
C PHE A 335 -11.15 -27.72 -23.85
N GLY A 336 -10.26 -26.77 -24.14
CA GLY A 336 -10.15 -26.10 -25.42
C GLY A 336 -9.63 -27.04 -26.52
N GLY A 337 -9.87 -26.66 -27.77
CA GLY A 337 -9.46 -27.38 -28.97
C GLY A 337 -8.29 -26.72 -29.70
N ALA A 338 -7.95 -27.28 -30.87
CA ALA A 338 -6.85 -26.78 -31.69
C ALA A 338 -7.22 -25.61 -32.62
N SER A 339 -8.52 -25.28 -32.72
CA SER A 339 -8.99 -24.21 -33.61
C SER A 339 -8.79 -22.85 -32.95
N ALA A 340 -8.44 -21.83 -33.74
CA ALA A 340 -8.33 -20.46 -33.26
C ALA A 340 -9.71 -19.81 -33.08
N GLY A 341 -9.79 -18.86 -32.15
CA GLY A 341 -10.99 -18.04 -31.92
C GLY A 341 -12.12 -18.74 -31.17
N GLN A 342 -11.80 -19.72 -30.31
CA GLN A 342 -12.80 -20.37 -29.46
C GLN A 342 -13.32 -19.40 -28.39
N LEU A 343 -14.60 -19.49 -28.03
CA LEU A 343 -15.20 -18.68 -26.97
C LEU A 343 -15.70 -19.56 -25.83
N VAL A 344 -15.35 -19.22 -24.59
CA VAL A 344 -15.87 -19.85 -23.37
C VAL A 344 -16.48 -18.77 -22.51
N ILE A 345 -17.77 -18.91 -22.19
CA ILE A 345 -18.46 -18.03 -21.25
C ILE A 345 -18.96 -18.90 -20.11
N ALA A 346 -18.56 -18.58 -18.89
CA ALA A 346 -18.95 -19.28 -17.68
C ALA A 346 -19.65 -18.34 -16.70
N GLY A 347 -20.63 -18.89 -15.98
CA GLY A 347 -21.34 -18.18 -14.92
C GLY A 347 -20.52 -18.06 -13.63
N THR A 348 -21.20 -17.74 -12.54
CA THR A 348 -20.58 -17.41 -11.23
C THR A 348 -20.11 -18.63 -10.42
N GLY A 349 -20.37 -19.85 -10.88
CA GLY A 349 -20.00 -21.11 -10.19
C GLY A 349 -18.50 -21.44 -10.22
N GLY A 350 -17.71 -20.64 -10.94
CA GLY A 350 -16.30 -20.85 -11.21
C GLY A 350 -16.02 -21.79 -12.39
N LEU A 351 -14.86 -21.63 -13.00
CA LEU A 351 -14.44 -22.32 -14.22
C LEU A 351 -13.08 -22.99 -14.01
N ALA A 352 -12.93 -24.22 -14.48
CA ALA A 352 -11.64 -24.86 -14.69
C ALA A 352 -11.39 -25.00 -16.20
N PHE A 353 -10.68 -24.04 -16.81
CA PHE A 353 -10.39 -24.05 -18.25
C PHE A 353 -8.98 -24.55 -18.53
N ASN A 354 -8.88 -25.54 -19.42
CA ASN A 354 -7.63 -26.08 -19.94
C ASN A 354 -7.55 -25.72 -21.42
N ALA A 355 -6.70 -24.76 -21.78
CA ALA A 355 -6.59 -24.30 -23.16
C ALA A 355 -6.04 -25.40 -24.08
N GLY A 356 -6.60 -25.49 -25.29
CA GLY A 356 -6.01 -26.27 -26.37
C GLY A 356 -4.88 -25.51 -27.07
N SER A 357 -4.40 -26.01 -28.21
CA SER A 357 -3.35 -25.33 -28.97
C SER A 357 -3.81 -24.06 -29.70
N GLY A 358 -5.13 -23.86 -29.86
CA GLY A 358 -5.70 -22.67 -30.47
C GLY A 358 -5.77 -21.45 -29.55
N SER A 359 -6.14 -20.30 -30.10
CA SER A 359 -6.51 -19.11 -29.32
C SER A 359 -7.95 -19.18 -28.80
N SER A 360 -8.19 -18.70 -27.59
CA SER A 360 -9.53 -18.62 -26.99
C SER A 360 -9.79 -17.27 -26.34
N THR A 361 -11.06 -16.89 -26.31
CA THR A 361 -11.61 -15.87 -25.40
C THR A 361 -12.34 -16.60 -24.28
N VAL A 362 -11.96 -16.35 -23.04
CA VAL A 362 -12.54 -16.94 -21.84
C VAL A 362 -13.10 -15.81 -20.99
N LEU A 363 -14.38 -15.90 -20.66
CA LEU A 363 -15.08 -14.97 -19.78
C LEU A 363 -15.77 -15.78 -18.69
N ALA A 364 -15.16 -15.85 -17.51
CA ALA A 364 -15.84 -16.31 -16.31
C ALA A 364 -16.35 -15.08 -15.56
N ALA A 365 -17.63 -15.11 -15.21
CA ALA A 365 -18.34 -14.00 -14.59
C ALA A 365 -18.21 -14.00 -13.05
N GLY A 366 -17.09 -14.49 -12.51
CA GLY A 366 -16.78 -14.61 -11.08
C GLY A 366 -16.49 -16.03 -10.58
N GLY A 367 -16.43 -16.19 -9.26
CA GLY A 367 -16.07 -17.45 -8.59
C GLY A 367 -14.57 -17.72 -8.61
N ASN A 368 -14.10 -18.77 -7.92
CA ASN A 368 -12.67 -19.11 -7.93
C ASN A 368 -12.33 -19.94 -9.18
N ASN A 369 -11.72 -19.31 -10.18
CA ASN A 369 -11.40 -19.90 -11.46
C ASN A 369 -9.98 -20.50 -11.50
N LEU A 370 -9.81 -21.55 -12.29
CA LEU A 370 -8.53 -22.17 -12.61
C LEU A 370 -8.36 -22.19 -14.13
N ILE A 371 -7.45 -21.36 -14.63
CA ILE A 371 -7.15 -21.24 -16.06
C ILE A 371 -5.74 -21.78 -16.32
N SER A 372 -5.63 -22.80 -17.15
CA SER A 372 -4.37 -23.44 -17.54
C SER A 372 -4.16 -23.33 -19.05
N VAL A 373 -3.17 -22.57 -19.47
CA VAL A 373 -2.71 -22.45 -20.87
C VAL A 373 -1.36 -23.15 -20.97
N TYR A 374 -1.31 -24.22 -21.76
CA TYR A 374 -0.12 -25.04 -21.89
C TYR A 374 0.87 -24.50 -22.93
N PRO A 375 2.15 -24.90 -22.87
CA PRO A 375 3.13 -24.57 -23.89
C PRO A 375 2.65 -24.90 -25.30
N GLY A 376 2.91 -23.99 -26.25
CA GLY A 376 2.51 -24.14 -27.65
C GLY A 376 1.07 -23.71 -27.98
N ALA A 377 0.29 -23.26 -26.99
CA ALA A 377 -0.99 -22.62 -27.23
C ALA A 377 -0.84 -21.24 -27.88
N GLY A 378 -1.86 -20.83 -28.64
CA GLY A 378 -1.99 -19.47 -29.14
C GLY A 378 -2.26 -18.45 -28.03
N ALA A 379 -2.30 -17.17 -28.41
CA ALA A 379 -2.70 -16.08 -27.50
C ALA A 379 -4.13 -16.27 -26.96
N GLN A 380 -4.33 -16.04 -25.66
CA GLN A 380 -5.63 -16.11 -25.00
C GLN A 380 -6.09 -14.71 -24.55
N ASN A 381 -7.40 -14.48 -24.58
CA ASN A 381 -8.06 -13.36 -23.92
C ASN A 381 -8.84 -13.91 -22.72
N ILE A 382 -8.39 -13.65 -21.51
CA ILE A 382 -8.92 -14.25 -20.28
C ILE A 382 -9.53 -13.14 -19.43
N THR A 383 -10.77 -13.32 -18.99
CA THR A 383 -11.43 -12.51 -17.98
C THR A 383 -12.05 -13.46 -16.96
N THR A 384 -11.72 -13.32 -15.69
CA THR A 384 -12.20 -14.23 -14.63
C THR A 384 -13.18 -13.60 -13.64
N GLY A 385 -13.38 -12.28 -13.74
CA GLY A 385 -14.31 -11.56 -12.87
C GLY A 385 -13.82 -11.53 -11.42
N ASP A 386 -14.74 -11.42 -10.47
CA ASP A 386 -14.44 -11.45 -9.04
C ASP A 386 -14.14 -12.87 -8.53
N GLY A 387 -13.08 -13.03 -7.75
CA GLY A 387 -12.76 -14.30 -7.09
C GLY A 387 -11.27 -14.44 -6.79
N ASN A 388 -10.88 -15.53 -6.13
CA ASN A 388 -9.47 -15.90 -6.00
C ASN A 388 -9.10 -16.83 -7.15
N ASP A 389 -8.64 -16.27 -8.26
CA ASP A 389 -8.34 -17.01 -9.46
C ASP A 389 -6.90 -17.50 -9.52
N THR A 390 -6.68 -18.62 -10.20
CA THR A 390 -5.35 -19.11 -10.56
C THR A 390 -5.25 -19.18 -12.07
N ILE A 391 -4.38 -18.37 -12.65
CA ILE A 391 -4.18 -18.25 -14.10
C ILE A 391 -2.71 -18.60 -14.41
N SER A 392 -2.51 -19.75 -15.06
CA SER A 392 -1.22 -20.20 -15.55
C SER A 392 -1.21 -20.09 -17.07
N ALA A 393 -0.73 -18.97 -17.59
CA ALA A 393 -0.65 -18.66 -19.01
C ALA A 393 0.77 -18.91 -19.56
N LEU A 394 1.14 -20.16 -19.87
CA LEU A 394 2.54 -20.54 -20.11
C LEU A 394 3.05 -20.32 -21.54
N ALA A 395 2.23 -19.76 -22.43
CA ALA A 395 2.60 -19.46 -23.81
C ALA A 395 1.67 -18.39 -24.41
N GLY A 396 2.07 -17.85 -25.57
CA GLY A 396 1.30 -16.84 -26.29
C GLY A 396 1.41 -15.44 -25.67
N ALA A 397 1.03 -14.41 -26.43
CA ALA A 397 0.89 -13.06 -25.92
C ALA A 397 -0.55 -12.87 -25.42
N ASN A 398 -0.77 -13.04 -24.11
CA ASN A 398 -2.12 -13.11 -23.56
C ASN A 398 -2.62 -11.75 -23.07
N THR A 399 -3.92 -11.53 -23.16
CA THR A 399 -4.62 -10.45 -22.44
C THR A 399 -5.36 -11.07 -21.28
N ILE A 400 -5.08 -10.64 -20.05
CA ILE A 400 -5.63 -11.20 -18.81
C ILE A 400 -6.28 -10.07 -18.01
N SER A 401 -7.53 -10.27 -17.61
CA SER A 401 -8.27 -9.42 -16.69
C SER A 401 -8.76 -10.27 -15.53
N ALA A 402 -8.05 -10.24 -14.40
CA ALA A 402 -8.34 -11.12 -13.26
C ALA A 402 -9.29 -10.51 -12.22
N GLY A 403 -9.86 -9.34 -12.51
CA GLY A 403 -10.89 -8.72 -11.66
C GLY A 403 -10.41 -8.42 -10.23
N ALA A 404 -11.32 -8.57 -9.27
CA ALA A 404 -11.03 -8.41 -7.84
C ALA A 404 -10.59 -9.73 -7.19
N GLY A 405 -10.40 -9.74 -5.87
CA GLY A 405 -9.96 -10.91 -5.10
C GLY A 405 -8.44 -11.04 -5.02
N ARG A 406 -7.92 -12.20 -4.65
CA ARG A 406 -6.47 -12.48 -4.58
C ARG A 406 -6.10 -13.51 -5.63
N ASN A 407 -5.57 -13.02 -6.74
CA ASN A 407 -5.28 -13.83 -7.90
C ASN A 407 -3.81 -14.26 -7.92
N LEU A 408 -3.57 -15.49 -8.37
CA LEU A 408 -2.26 -15.99 -8.75
C LEU A 408 -2.16 -16.00 -10.27
N ILE A 409 -1.34 -15.12 -10.83
CA ILE A 409 -1.15 -14.99 -12.27
C ILE A 409 0.29 -15.31 -12.63
N LEU A 410 0.50 -16.39 -13.37
CA LEU A 410 1.78 -16.76 -13.95
C LEU A 410 1.66 -16.68 -15.48
N ALA A 411 2.16 -15.61 -16.07
CA ALA A 411 2.09 -15.40 -17.52
C ALA A 411 3.50 -15.46 -18.13
N GLN A 412 3.82 -16.58 -18.79
CA GLN A 412 5.10 -16.85 -19.41
C GLN A 412 5.02 -16.78 -20.93
N GLY A 413 6.10 -16.33 -21.56
CA GLY A 413 6.18 -16.18 -23.02
C GLY A 413 5.29 -15.06 -23.55
N GLY A 414 5.67 -14.50 -24.71
CA GLY A 414 4.92 -13.42 -25.36
C GLY A 414 4.83 -12.12 -24.55
N ASP A 415 4.29 -11.08 -25.18
CA ASP A 415 4.08 -9.78 -24.54
C ASP A 415 2.69 -9.76 -23.90
N ASN A 416 2.62 -10.11 -22.62
CA ASN A 416 1.35 -10.24 -21.90
C ASN A 416 0.82 -8.89 -21.44
N ARG A 417 -0.49 -8.68 -21.56
CA ARG A 417 -1.19 -7.51 -21.02
C ARG A 417 -2.10 -7.95 -19.88
N ILE A 418 -1.81 -7.51 -18.66
CA ILE A 418 -2.49 -7.95 -17.45
C ILE A 418 -3.16 -6.76 -16.78
N THR A 419 -4.44 -6.88 -16.47
CA THR A 419 -5.19 -5.95 -15.63
C THR A 419 -5.73 -6.72 -14.44
N SER A 420 -5.47 -6.22 -13.23
CA SER A 420 -5.96 -6.86 -12.01
C SER A 420 -6.15 -5.83 -10.92
N SER A 421 -7.20 -5.98 -10.11
CA SER A 421 -7.57 -4.96 -9.12
C SER A 421 -7.37 -5.38 -7.67
N GLY A 422 -6.92 -6.61 -7.44
CA GLY A 422 -6.83 -7.27 -6.14
C GLY A 422 -5.46 -7.25 -5.46
N ASP A 423 -5.37 -7.93 -4.31
CA ASP A 423 -4.10 -8.25 -3.63
C ASP A 423 -3.47 -9.48 -4.32
N ASP A 424 -2.94 -9.24 -5.51
CA ASP A 424 -2.55 -10.30 -6.44
C ASP A 424 -1.07 -10.64 -6.36
N LEU A 425 -0.73 -11.88 -6.72
CA LEU A 425 0.64 -12.30 -7.04
C LEU A 425 0.75 -12.49 -8.56
N ILE A 426 1.51 -11.61 -9.21
CA ILE A 426 1.69 -11.63 -10.67
C ILE A 426 3.15 -11.91 -11.01
N SER A 427 3.42 -12.88 -11.87
CA SER A 427 4.76 -13.22 -12.35
C SER A 427 4.78 -13.30 -13.88
N THR A 428 5.70 -12.53 -14.48
CA THR A 428 5.91 -12.42 -15.92
C THR A 428 7.42 -12.57 -16.23
N PRO A 429 7.97 -13.79 -16.19
CA PRO A 429 9.42 -13.99 -16.27
C PRO A 429 10.04 -13.62 -17.62
N ASP A 430 9.23 -13.58 -18.69
CA ASP A 430 9.68 -13.36 -20.07
C ASP A 430 8.76 -12.37 -20.80
N GLY A 431 9.19 -11.94 -21.99
CA GLY A 431 8.47 -10.98 -22.84
C GLY A 431 8.48 -9.56 -22.27
N ASN A 432 7.78 -8.65 -22.94
CA ASN A 432 7.65 -7.25 -22.55
C ASN A 432 6.24 -7.00 -21.98
N PRO A 433 5.97 -7.39 -20.72
CA PRO A 433 4.63 -7.33 -20.17
C PRO A 433 4.17 -5.89 -19.95
N THR A 434 2.87 -5.65 -20.11
CA THR A 434 2.20 -4.44 -19.60
C THR A 434 1.23 -4.83 -18.51
N ILE A 435 1.44 -4.34 -17.29
CA ILE A 435 0.61 -4.64 -16.13
C ILE A 435 -0.07 -3.36 -15.65
N THR A 436 -1.39 -3.40 -15.48
CA THR A 436 -2.17 -2.36 -14.81
C THR A 436 -2.76 -2.96 -13.54
N ALA A 437 -2.31 -2.45 -12.39
CA ALA A 437 -2.84 -2.85 -11.09
C ALA A 437 -3.86 -1.84 -10.56
N GLY A 438 -4.83 -2.31 -9.79
CA GLY A 438 -5.84 -1.50 -9.13
C GLY A 438 -5.32 -0.79 -7.88
N THR A 439 -6.22 -0.58 -6.93
CA THR A 439 -5.99 0.22 -5.70
C THR A 439 -5.55 -0.60 -4.49
N ASN A 440 -5.34 -1.91 -4.67
CA ASN A 440 -4.91 -2.84 -3.63
C ASN A 440 -3.38 -3.01 -3.62
N ALA A 441 -2.85 -3.96 -2.86
CA ALA A 441 -1.42 -4.12 -2.60
C ALA A 441 -0.83 -5.38 -3.29
N PRO A 442 -0.66 -5.39 -4.63
CA PRO A 442 -0.16 -6.56 -5.33
C PRO A 442 1.35 -6.75 -5.17
N VAL A 443 1.79 -8.00 -5.32
CA VAL A 443 3.20 -8.39 -5.46
C VAL A 443 3.46 -8.83 -6.89
N ILE A 444 4.42 -8.18 -7.55
CA ILE A 444 4.65 -8.32 -8.98
C ILE A 444 6.13 -8.65 -9.24
N PHE A 445 6.35 -9.74 -9.97
CA PHE A 445 7.66 -10.15 -10.47
C PHE A 445 7.68 -9.97 -11.99
N LEU A 446 8.40 -8.93 -12.42
CA LEU A 446 8.69 -8.62 -13.82
C LEU A 446 10.05 -9.22 -14.16
N GLY A 447 10.09 -10.03 -15.21
CA GLY A 447 11.28 -10.77 -15.60
C GLY A 447 12.26 -9.97 -16.45
N ASN A 448 12.77 -10.61 -17.51
CA ASN A 448 13.92 -10.12 -18.26
C ASN A 448 13.61 -9.23 -19.47
N GLY A 449 12.33 -8.97 -19.79
CA GLY A 449 11.98 -8.05 -20.87
C GLY A 449 11.61 -6.66 -20.38
N ALA A 450 11.44 -5.75 -21.34
CA ALA A 450 11.16 -4.34 -21.09
C ALA A 450 9.71 -4.15 -20.63
N ALA A 451 9.50 -4.29 -19.31
CA ALA A 451 8.19 -4.25 -18.70
C ALA A 451 7.63 -2.82 -18.55
N GLN A 452 6.31 -2.70 -18.64
CA GLN A 452 5.56 -1.51 -18.26
C GLN A 452 4.62 -1.87 -17.11
N PHE A 453 4.70 -1.11 -16.02
CA PHE A 453 3.81 -1.24 -14.89
C PHE A 453 3.11 0.10 -14.64
N ASN A 454 1.79 0.03 -14.49
CA ASN A 454 0.96 1.14 -14.04
C ASN A 454 0.21 0.70 -12.78
N GLY A 455 0.73 1.09 -11.63
CA GLY A 455 0.10 0.89 -10.33
C GLY A 455 -0.96 1.94 -10.04
N GLY A 456 -2.08 1.50 -9.46
CA GLY A 456 -3.07 2.40 -8.91
C GLY A 456 -2.61 3.03 -7.59
N ALA A 457 -3.59 3.47 -6.79
CA ALA A 457 -3.33 4.17 -5.52
C ALA A 457 -2.93 3.26 -4.34
N GLY A 458 -2.90 1.94 -4.56
CA GLY A 458 -2.53 0.96 -3.54
C GLY A 458 -1.02 0.73 -3.48
N ASN A 459 -0.56 0.13 -2.39
CA ASN A 459 0.86 -0.04 -2.10
C ASN A 459 1.38 -1.35 -2.70
N ALA A 460 1.85 -1.30 -3.94
CA ALA A 460 2.42 -2.42 -4.66
C ALA A 460 3.88 -2.69 -4.26
N THR A 461 4.24 -3.96 -4.42
CA THR A 461 5.62 -4.43 -4.34
C THR A 461 6.02 -4.97 -5.70
N VAL A 462 7.00 -4.36 -6.36
CA VAL A 462 7.40 -4.69 -7.73
C VAL A 462 8.89 -5.01 -7.79
N VAL A 463 9.21 -6.22 -8.26
CA VAL A 463 10.58 -6.64 -8.57
C VAL A 463 10.74 -6.70 -10.09
N VAL A 464 11.76 -6.03 -10.61
CA VAL A 464 12.12 -6.06 -12.03
C VAL A 464 13.44 -6.80 -12.20
N GLY A 465 13.52 -7.64 -13.23
CA GLY A 465 14.70 -8.40 -13.59
C GLY A 465 15.76 -7.59 -14.35
N SER A 466 16.24 -8.15 -15.46
CA SER A 466 17.47 -7.70 -16.11
C SER A 466 17.32 -6.67 -17.23
N ALA A 467 16.11 -6.37 -17.70
CA ALA A 467 15.87 -5.32 -18.69
C ALA A 467 15.25 -4.07 -18.07
N ALA A 468 15.47 -2.94 -18.73
CA ALA A 468 14.93 -1.66 -18.31
C ALA A 468 13.39 -1.67 -18.35
N ALA A 469 12.76 -1.25 -17.26
CA ALA A 469 11.30 -1.15 -17.16
C ALA A 469 10.84 0.29 -16.95
N THR A 470 9.57 0.56 -17.25
CA THR A 470 8.90 1.81 -16.89
C THR A 470 7.82 1.50 -15.86
N LEU A 471 8.00 2.03 -14.65
CA LEU A 471 7.07 1.87 -13.54
C LEU A 471 6.40 3.21 -13.26
N THR A 472 5.08 3.24 -13.28
CA THR A 472 4.28 4.38 -12.79
C THR A 472 3.51 3.89 -11.57
N SER A 473 3.57 4.60 -10.45
CA SER A 473 2.80 4.20 -9.27
C SER A 473 2.23 5.40 -8.51
N ALA A 474 1.08 5.18 -7.88
CA ALA A 474 0.33 6.21 -7.17
C ALA A 474 0.08 5.90 -5.68
N GLY A 475 0.57 4.76 -5.20
CA GLY A 475 0.58 4.37 -3.79
C GLY A 475 1.92 4.71 -3.13
N ASN A 476 2.11 4.18 -1.91
CA ASN A 476 3.43 4.14 -1.26
C ASN A 476 4.06 2.78 -1.59
N ASP A 477 4.83 2.72 -2.67
CA ASP A 477 5.24 1.49 -3.32
C ASP A 477 6.67 1.07 -2.96
N GLN A 478 6.96 -0.22 -3.11
CA GLN A 478 8.31 -0.78 -3.02
C GLN A 478 8.74 -1.27 -4.40
N LEU A 479 9.75 -0.64 -4.99
CA LEU A 479 10.16 -0.84 -6.38
C LEU A 479 11.64 -1.26 -6.44
N TRP A 480 11.91 -2.50 -6.85
CA TRP A 480 13.26 -3.05 -7.01
C TRP A 480 13.63 -3.21 -8.48
N MET A 481 14.60 -2.44 -8.97
CA MET A 481 14.94 -2.35 -10.39
C MET A 481 16.10 -3.27 -10.85
N GLN A 482 16.66 -4.06 -9.92
CA GLN A 482 17.80 -4.98 -10.11
C GLN A 482 18.79 -4.55 -11.21
N ALA A 483 19.10 -5.43 -12.18
CA ALA A 483 20.14 -5.18 -13.17
C ALA A 483 19.67 -4.31 -14.35
N GLY A 484 18.37 -4.29 -14.64
CA GLY A 484 17.81 -3.62 -15.82
C GLY A 484 17.70 -2.11 -15.72
N GLY A 485 17.52 -1.56 -14.51
CA GLY A 485 17.26 -0.13 -14.33
C GLY A 485 15.94 0.31 -14.98
N GLY A 486 15.89 1.55 -15.43
CA GLY A 486 14.73 2.11 -16.15
C GLY A 486 14.20 3.40 -15.56
N VAL A 487 12.89 3.61 -15.68
CA VAL A 487 12.20 4.83 -15.26
C VAL A 487 11.16 4.48 -14.20
N VAL A 488 11.18 5.24 -13.11
CA VAL A 488 10.17 5.21 -12.04
C VAL A 488 9.51 6.58 -11.99
N ASN A 489 8.19 6.62 -12.18
CA ASN A 489 7.35 7.79 -11.96
C ASN A 489 6.45 7.50 -10.77
N SER A 490 6.71 8.14 -9.65
CA SER A 490 5.97 7.92 -8.42
C SER A 490 5.35 9.23 -7.92
N SER A 491 4.43 9.14 -6.97
CA SER A 491 3.64 10.32 -6.54
C SER A 491 3.30 10.39 -5.06
N ARG A 492 3.70 9.40 -4.26
CA ARG A 492 3.60 9.42 -2.80
C ARG A 492 4.96 9.08 -2.18
N ALA A 493 4.97 8.54 -0.96
CA ALA A 493 6.22 8.20 -0.28
C ALA A 493 6.66 6.80 -0.71
N ASP A 494 7.64 6.74 -1.61
CA ASP A 494 8.04 5.51 -2.28
C ASP A 494 9.42 5.02 -1.86
N THR A 495 9.64 3.71 -1.93
CA THR A 495 10.96 3.08 -1.79
C THR A 495 11.43 2.55 -3.14
N VAL A 496 12.49 3.15 -3.67
CA VAL A 496 13.12 2.72 -4.93
C VAL A 496 14.51 2.17 -4.66
N ILE A 497 14.72 0.91 -5.02
CA ILE A 497 16.02 0.24 -4.92
C ILE A 497 16.48 -0.14 -6.33
N GLY A 498 17.42 0.64 -6.85
CA GLY A 498 18.18 0.36 -8.05
C GLY A 498 19.16 -0.80 -7.89
N GLY A 499 19.81 -1.16 -8.99
CA GLY A 499 20.93 -2.10 -9.00
C GLY A 499 22.02 -1.62 -9.95
N SER A 500 22.45 -2.46 -10.90
CA SER A 500 23.55 -2.10 -11.81
C SER A 500 23.12 -1.27 -13.01
N GLY A 501 21.83 -1.29 -13.37
CA GLY A 501 21.28 -0.50 -14.47
C GLY A 501 21.13 0.98 -14.12
N ALA A 502 21.09 1.85 -15.12
CA ALA A 502 20.80 3.27 -14.92
C ALA A 502 19.32 3.46 -14.51
N VAL A 503 19.07 4.29 -13.49
CA VAL A 503 17.73 4.53 -12.95
C VAL A 503 17.39 6.01 -13.04
N THR A 504 16.23 6.31 -13.63
CA THR A 504 15.62 7.63 -13.57
C THR A 504 14.42 7.58 -12.63
N VAL A 505 14.41 8.42 -11.61
CA VAL A 505 13.33 8.49 -10.62
C VAL A 505 12.73 9.88 -10.62
N ASN A 506 11.44 9.96 -10.98
CA ASN A 506 10.61 11.14 -10.79
C ASN A 506 9.72 10.86 -9.58
N ALA A 507 10.13 11.34 -8.39
CA ALA A 507 9.58 10.87 -7.13
C ALA A 507 8.23 11.52 -6.73
N GLY A 508 7.90 12.67 -7.32
CA GLY A 508 6.63 13.32 -7.04
C GLY A 508 6.55 13.90 -5.62
N ALA A 509 5.44 13.71 -4.92
CA ALA A 509 5.25 14.22 -3.57
C ALA A 509 5.44 13.10 -2.55
N GLY A 510 6.03 13.34 -1.40
CA GLY A 510 6.30 12.30 -0.41
C GLY A 510 7.72 12.41 0.12
N ASN A 511 8.00 11.64 1.18
CA ASN A 511 9.36 11.48 1.67
C ASN A 511 9.88 10.15 1.13
N ASP A 512 10.60 10.20 0.02
CA ASP A 512 11.02 9.00 -0.70
C ASP A 512 12.33 8.44 -0.16
N PHE A 513 12.50 7.14 -0.28
CA PHE A 513 13.79 6.49 -0.08
C PHE A 513 14.31 5.95 -1.41
N VAL A 514 15.49 6.40 -1.83
CA VAL A 514 16.13 5.92 -3.05
C VAL A 514 17.52 5.36 -2.74
N PHE A 515 17.74 4.10 -3.12
CA PHE A 515 19.08 3.50 -3.18
C PHE A 515 19.40 3.20 -4.64
N ALA A 516 20.33 3.94 -5.25
CA ALA A 516 20.57 3.85 -6.69
C ALA A 516 21.29 2.57 -7.15
N GLY A 517 21.98 1.86 -6.24
CA GLY A 517 22.85 0.75 -6.61
C GLY A 517 24.16 1.23 -7.23
N SER A 518 24.71 0.52 -8.23
CA SER A 518 25.99 0.87 -8.88
C SER A 518 25.84 1.61 -10.22
N GLY A 519 24.63 1.61 -10.81
CA GLY A 519 24.33 2.32 -12.06
C GLY A 519 24.28 3.85 -11.93
N THR A 520 24.03 4.58 -13.02
CA THR A 520 23.84 6.06 -12.97
C THR A 520 22.46 6.41 -12.41
N LEU A 521 22.38 7.44 -11.57
CA LEU A 521 21.12 7.97 -11.04
C LEU A 521 20.76 9.31 -11.71
N ASN A 522 19.53 9.40 -12.25
CA ASN A 522 18.88 10.67 -12.54
C ASN A 522 17.67 10.80 -11.60
N PHE A 523 17.72 11.70 -10.65
CA PHE A 523 16.65 11.91 -9.67
C PHE A 523 16.03 13.30 -9.84
N ILE A 524 14.71 13.33 -9.98
CA ILE A 524 13.92 14.54 -9.86
C ILE A 524 13.00 14.35 -8.67
N GLY A 525 13.32 15.05 -7.59
CA GLY A 525 12.46 15.16 -6.43
C GLY A 525 11.24 16.01 -6.73
N GLY A 526 10.29 15.98 -5.83
CA GLY A 526 9.22 16.97 -5.82
C GLY A 526 9.01 17.53 -4.42
N ARG A 527 7.83 17.32 -3.84
CA ARG A 527 7.52 17.85 -2.50
C ARG A 527 7.90 16.82 -1.46
N GLY A 528 8.53 17.24 -0.37
CA GLY A 528 8.88 16.37 0.74
C GLY A 528 10.38 16.17 0.87
N ALA A 529 10.77 15.57 1.98
CA ALA A 529 12.15 15.37 2.40
C ALA A 529 12.58 13.94 2.06
N SER A 530 13.28 13.77 0.93
CA SER A 530 13.68 12.45 0.45
C SER A 530 15.07 12.07 0.99
N THR A 531 15.26 10.77 1.23
CA THR A 531 16.57 10.18 1.57
C THR A 531 17.13 9.48 0.34
N ILE A 532 18.31 9.91 -0.13
CA ILE A 532 18.94 9.39 -1.34
C ILE A 532 20.32 8.85 -0.99
N LEU A 533 20.48 7.54 -1.17
CA LEU A 533 21.75 6.86 -1.23
C LEU A 533 22.11 6.70 -2.70
N GLY A 534 22.94 7.64 -3.18
CA GLY A 534 23.37 7.71 -4.57
C GLY A 534 24.27 6.55 -4.97
N SER A 535 24.66 6.57 -6.23
CA SER A 535 25.34 5.46 -6.89
C SER A 535 26.68 5.09 -6.24
N ALA A 536 26.92 3.78 -6.11
CA ALA A 536 28.18 3.22 -5.62
C ALA A 536 29.36 3.36 -6.61
N SER A 537 29.09 3.70 -7.87
CA SER A 537 30.13 3.87 -8.90
C SER A 537 29.69 4.73 -10.09
N GLY A 538 28.39 4.83 -10.36
CA GLY A 538 27.84 5.67 -11.42
C GLY A 538 27.77 7.15 -11.06
N ASN A 539 27.58 7.99 -12.07
CA ASN A 539 27.33 9.42 -11.85
C ASN A 539 25.91 9.66 -11.29
N ALA A 540 25.69 10.81 -10.66
CA ALA A 540 24.39 11.21 -10.15
C ALA A 540 24.01 12.63 -10.62
N SER A 541 22.80 12.77 -11.17
CA SER A 541 22.16 14.06 -11.43
C SER A 541 20.90 14.14 -10.57
N ILE A 542 20.85 15.10 -9.66
CA ILE A 542 19.80 15.19 -8.64
C ILE A 542 19.22 16.61 -8.65
N VAL A 543 17.92 16.70 -8.88
CA VAL A 543 17.12 17.88 -8.53
C VAL A 543 16.38 17.55 -7.23
N GLY A 544 16.75 18.23 -6.14
CA GLY A 544 16.24 17.98 -4.81
C GLY A 544 14.82 18.50 -4.58
N GLY A 545 14.17 17.93 -3.56
CA GLY A 545 12.88 18.35 -3.04
C GLY A 545 13.02 19.31 -1.86
N ALA A 546 12.19 19.11 -0.84
CA ALA A 546 12.14 19.95 0.34
C ALA A 546 12.87 19.30 1.53
N GLY A 547 14.12 19.69 1.80
CA GLY A 547 14.87 19.22 2.96
C GLY A 547 15.41 17.79 2.84
N ASP A 548 16.19 17.53 1.79
CA ASP A 548 16.67 16.18 1.47
C ASP A 548 17.89 15.77 2.30
N LEU A 549 18.03 14.45 2.50
CA LEU A 549 19.25 13.83 3.02
C LEU A 549 19.89 13.00 1.91
N ILE A 550 21.08 13.39 1.46
CA ILE A 550 21.74 12.81 0.29
C ILE A 550 23.15 12.36 0.65
N SER A 551 23.45 11.10 0.37
CA SER A 551 24.78 10.50 0.51
C SER A 551 25.17 9.82 -0.80
N ILE A 552 26.26 10.23 -1.43
CA ILE A 552 26.70 9.69 -2.72
C ILE A 552 28.12 9.14 -2.57
N ALA A 553 28.29 7.85 -2.84
CA ALA A 553 29.55 7.18 -2.57
C ALA A 553 30.63 7.53 -3.59
N TYR A 554 30.37 7.40 -4.89
CA TYR A 554 31.36 7.61 -5.95
C TYR A 554 30.73 8.16 -7.23
N GLY A 555 31.56 8.64 -8.16
CA GLY A 555 31.13 9.22 -9.43
C GLY A 555 30.88 10.73 -9.38
N ASN A 556 30.82 11.36 -10.54
CA ASN A 556 30.57 12.80 -10.60
C ASN A 556 29.12 13.10 -10.25
N THR A 557 28.91 14.11 -9.41
CA THR A 557 27.59 14.48 -8.89
C THR A 557 27.22 15.89 -9.31
N THR A 558 25.99 16.07 -9.78
CA THR A 558 25.34 17.39 -9.85
C THR A 558 24.10 17.40 -8.98
N TYR A 559 24.01 18.35 -8.05
CA TYR A 559 22.84 18.61 -7.23
C TYR A 559 22.33 20.03 -7.44
N GLN A 560 21.03 20.15 -7.70
CA GLN A 560 20.28 21.40 -7.63
C GLN A 560 19.22 21.29 -6.53
N GLY A 561 19.37 22.09 -5.48
CA GLY A 561 18.49 22.07 -4.33
C GLY A 561 17.15 22.75 -4.57
N GLY A 562 16.15 22.22 -3.89
CA GLY A 562 14.82 22.82 -3.79
C GLY A 562 14.71 23.75 -2.59
N ASN A 563 13.61 23.59 -1.85
CA ASN A 563 13.34 24.35 -0.64
C ASN A 563 13.83 23.58 0.61
N GLY A 564 13.75 24.22 1.78
CA GLY A 564 13.98 23.53 3.05
C GLY A 564 15.45 23.21 3.30
N ALA A 565 15.70 22.54 4.43
CA ALA A 565 17.05 22.32 4.91
C ALA A 565 17.63 20.99 4.44
N SER A 566 18.52 21.01 3.45
CA SER A 566 19.13 19.80 2.87
C SER A 566 20.52 19.51 3.44
N THR A 567 20.84 18.23 3.59
CA THR A 567 22.17 17.73 3.95
C THR A 567 22.69 16.83 2.86
N ILE A 568 23.90 17.13 2.35
CA ILE A 568 24.49 16.44 1.21
C ILE A 568 25.93 16.11 1.54
N ALA A 569 26.28 14.83 1.41
CA ALA A 569 27.64 14.33 1.54
C ALA A 569 28.01 13.49 0.31
N ALA A 570 29.01 13.95 -0.43
CA ALA A 570 29.64 13.18 -1.49
C ALA A 570 30.98 12.61 -1.00
N PHE A 571 31.30 11.38 -1.43
CA PHE A 571 32.51 10.66 -1.01
C PHE A 571 33.49 10.37 -2.15
N GLY A 572 33.21 10.82 -3.38
CA GLY A 572 34.14 10.72 -4.51
C GLY A 572 33.64 11.45 -5.76
N GLY A 573 34.51 11.56 -6.76
CA GLY A 573 34.23 12.27 -8.02
C GLY A 573 34.09 13.79 -7.85
N SER A 574 34.08 14.53 -8.96
CA SER A 574 33.86 15.98 -8.92
C SER A 574 32.38 16.28 -8.63
N VAL A 575 32.13 17.15 -7.67
CA VAL A 575 30.79 17.47 -7.18
C VAL A 575 30.41 18.90 -7.53
N THR A 576 29.24 19.10 -8.13
CA THR A 576 28.62 20.42 -8.30
C THR A 576 27.35 20.50 -7.47
N ILE A 577 27.30 21.39 -6.49
CA ILE A 577 26.14 21.60 -5.62
C ILE A 577 25.67 23.06 -5.72
N ASN A 578 24.37 23.24 -5.95
CA ASN A 578 23.67 24.48 -5.70
C ASN A 578 22.62 24.22 -4.61
N GLY A 579 22.78 24.82 -3.43
CA GLY A 579 22.01 24.49 -2.23
C GLY A 579 20.54 24.92 -2.22
N GLY A 580 20.08 25.74 -3.18
CA GLY A 580 18.68 26.13 -3.27
C GLY A 580 18.23 27.13 -2.20
N LEU A 581 17.02 26.96 -1.66
CA LEU A 581 16.44 27.80 -0.60
C LEU A 581 16.38 27.03 0.72
N GLY A 582 16.85 27.64 1.81
CA GLY A 582 16.88 27.04 3.14
C GLY A 582 18.30 26.85 3.67
N SER A 583 18.41 26.53 4.95
CA SER A 583 19.72 26.29 5.57
C SER A 583 20.28 24.94 5.14
N GLY A 584 21.56 24.81 4.81
CA GLY A 584 22.09 23.55 4.27
C GLY A 584 23.44 23.12 4.82
N VAL A 585 23.75 21.83 4.70
CA VAL A 585 25.08 21.28 4.92
C VAL A 585 25.51 20.58 3.64
N PHE A 586 26.61 21.05 3.04
CA PHE A 586 27.06 20.60 1.73
C PHE A 586 28.51 20.18 1.82
N GLN A 587 28.79 18.90 1.60
CA GLN A 587 30.13 18.34 1.60
C GLN A 587 30.47 17.76 0.22
N GLY A 588 31.55 18.28 -0.38
CA GLY A 588 32.16 17.71 -1.57
C GLY A 588 32.97 16.45 -1.29
N GLY A 589 33.36 15.76 -2.36
CA GLY A 589 34.15 14.54 -2.27
C GLY A 589 35.65 14.84 -2.10
N PRO A 590 36.44 13.88 -1.58
CA PRO A 590 37.89 14.01 -1.46
C PRO A 590 38.63 13.97 -2.81
N GLY A 591 37.95 13.77 -3.94
CA GLY A 591 38.58 13.66 -5.26
C GLY A 591 37.94 14.60 -6.28
N GLY A 592 38.77 15.17 -7.17
CA GLY A 592 38.33 16.13 -8.18
C GLY A 592 38.02 17.51 -7.60
N ASN A 593 37.76 18.47 -8.49
CA ASN A 593 37.53 19.87 -8.11
C ASN A 593 36.03 20.10 -7.90
N ASN A 594 35.61 20.28 -6.66
CA ASN A 594 34.22 20.49 -6.29
C ASN A 594 33.82 21.95 -6.48
N ARG A 595 32.56 22.17 -6.88
CA ARG A 595 31.95 23.49 -6.99
C ARG A 595 30.68 23.54 -6.16
N ILE A 596 30.72 24.24 -5.04
CA ILE A 596 29.61 24.27 -4.07
C ILE A 596 29.15 25.71 -3.87
N THR A 597 27.86 25.98 -4.11
CA THR A 597 27.22 27.26 -3.81
C THR A 597 26.10 27.04 -2.79
N ALA A 598 26.13 27.74 -1.66
CA ALA A 598 25.20 27.56 -0.55
C ALA A 598 23.71 27.79 -0.89
N GLY A 599 23.40 28.71 -1.82
CA GLY A 599 22.02 29.15 -2.03
C GLY A 599 21.56 30.12 -0.92
N VAL A 600 20.26 30.31 -0.73
CA VAL A 600 19.70 31.25 0.27
C VAL A 600 19.51 30.54 1.61
N GLY A 601 19.99 31.12 2.70
CA GLY A 601 19.87 30.53 4.05
C GLY A 601 21.24 30.36 4.70
N ARG A 602 21.25 29.90 5.96
CA ARG A 602 22.53 29.64 6.64
C ARG A 602 23.11 28.31 6.15
N ALA A 603 24.36 28.30 5.70
CA ALA A 603 24.96 27.09 5.17
C ALA A 603 26.27 26.71 5.86
N THR A 604 26.58 25.41 5.88
CA THR A 604 27.94 24.92 6.09
C THR A 604 28.39 24.25 4.81
N ILE A 605 29.49 24.72 4.23
CA ILE A 605 30.13 24.13 3.05
C ILE A 605 31.44 23.49 3.50
N ILE A 606 31.66 22.24 3.12
CA ILE A 606 32.90 21.50 3.28
C ILE A 606 33.40 21.15 1.88
N GLY A 607 34.58 21.63 1.50
CA GLY A 607 35.15 21.43 0.16
C GLY A 607 35.46 19.96 -0.10
N GLY A 608 36.43 19.42 0.63
CA GLY A 608 36.91 18.06 0.42
C GLY A 608 38.30 18.05 -0.20
N GLY A 609 38.40 17.58 -1.46
CA GLY A 609 39.66 17.39 -2.19
C GLY A 609 40.32 18.69 -2.67
N ASP A 610 41.31 18.54 -3.53
CA ASP A 610 42.13 19.66 -3.99
C ASP A 610 41.39 20.56 -5.00
N GLY A 611 41.51 21.88 -4.86
CA GLY A 611 41.16 22.81 -5.94
C GLY A 611 39.68 23.20 -6.00
N ASP A 612 39.00 23.18 -4.86
CA ASP A 612 37.57 23.41 -4.77
C ASP A 612 37.19 24.89 -4.89
N THR A 613 36.00 25.16 -5.43
CA THR A 613 35.36 26.48 -5.41
C THR A 613 34.13 26.47 -4.52
N LEU A 614 34.19 27.18 -3.39
CA LEU A 614 33.14 27.28 -2.39
C LEU A 614 32.58 28.70 -2.38
N ALA A 615 31.28 28.85 -2.60
CA ALA A 615 30.62 30.15 -2.68
C ALA A 615 29.44 30.28 -1.71
N ALA A 616 29.37 31.41 -1.00
CA ALA A 616 28.22 31.77 -0.20
C ALA A 616 27.02 32.09 -1.10
N GLY A 617 25.84 32.05 -0.48
CA GLY A 617 24.64 32.64 -1.03
C GLY A 617 24.62 34.16 -0.95
N VAL A 618 23.44 34.70 -1.29
CA VAL A 618 23.14 36.13 -1.17
C VAL A 618 22.70 36.53 0.23
N ILE A 619 21.99 35.64 0.94
CA ILE A 619 21.36 35.90 2.24
C ILE A 619 21.62 34.70 3.16
N GLY A 620 21.99 34.98 4.41
CA GLY A 620 22.33 33.96 5.41
C GLY A 620 23.84 33.73 5.51
N GLY A 621 24.35 33.65 6.73
CA GLY A 621 25.77 33.43 6.97
C GLY A 621 26.21 32.02 6.57
N THR A 622 27.37 31.91 5.94
CA THR A 622 27.97 30.66 5.51
C THR A 622 29.19 30.32 6.35
N VAL A 623 29.34 29.05 6.72
CA VAL A 623 30.57 28.49 7.29
C VAL A 623 31.27 27.73 6.19
N PHE A 624 32.45 28.19 5.79
CA PHE A 624 33.30 27.52 4.82
C PHE A 624 34.38 26.72 5.53
N LYS A 625 34.50 25.44 5.18
CA LYS A 625 35.59 24.57 5.62
C LYS A 625 36.28 24.02 4.37
N ALA A 626 37.40 24.65 4.01
CA ALA A 626 38.27 24.16 2.96
C ALA A 626 38.92 22.83 3.37
N GLY A 627 39.47 22.15 2.37
CA GLY A 627 40.14 20.88 2.51
C GLY A 627 41.65 21.04 2.54
N ALA A 628 42.31 20.12 1.86
CA ALA A 628 43.68 20.32 1.43
C ALA A 628 43.66 20.73 -0.05
N GLY A 629 44.63 21.56 -0.46
CA GLY A 629 44.80 21.94 -1.85
C GLY A 629 44.87 23.44 -2.06
N ALA A 630 44.49 23.90 -3.25
CA ALA A 630 44.43 25.32 -3.56
C ALA A 630 42.97 25.73 -3.78
N GLU A 631 42.28 26.08 -2.71
CA GLU A 631 40.84 26.32 -2.73
C GLU A 631 40.50 27.79 -3.04
N THR A 632 39.30 28.02 -3.55
CA THR A 632 38.70 29.36 -3.69
C THR A 632 37.44 29.44 -2.84
N LEU A 633 37.48 30.25 -1.79
CA LEU A 633 36.35 30.50 -0.88
C LEU A 633 35.87 31.93 -1.11
N THR A 634 34.60 32.12 -1.49
CA THR A 634 34.08 33.45 -1.80
C THR A 634 32.72 33.75 -1.16
N ALA A 635 32.64 34.87 -0.45
CA ALA A 635 31.41 35.49 0.00
C ALA A 635 31.14 36.84 -0.68
N ALA A 636 31.74 37.10 -1.85
CA ALA A 636 31.56 38.36 -2.60
C ALA A 636 30.09 38.71 -2.94
N ARG A 637 29.17 37.73 -2.84
CA ARG A 637 27.72 37.91 -3.05
C ARG A 637 26.93 38.08 -1.75
N SER A 638 27.54 37.86 -0.58
CA SER A 638 26.87 37.97 0.73
C SER A 638 26.85 39.42 1.19
N MET A 639 25.66 39.91 1.53
CA MET A 639 25.44 41.34 1.79
C MET A 639 25.08 41.68 3.25
N VAL A 640 24.49 40.74 3.99
CA VAL A 640 23.72 41.06 5.21
C VAL A 640 24.27 40.37 6.46
N VAL A 641 24.76 39.13 6.34
CA VAL A 641 25.19 38.31 7.48
C VAL A 641 26.61 37.83 7.24
N GLY A 642 27.44 37.99 8.27
CA GLY A 642 28.83 37.54 8.27
C GLY A 642 29.00 36.04 8.06
N ASN A 643 30.17 35.68 7.56
CA ASN A 643 30.56 34.32 7.21
C ASN A 643 31.80 33.93 8.02
N ASN A 644 31.98 32.63 8.22
CA ASN A 644 33.16 32.08 8.88
C ASN A 644 33.96 31.27 7.86
N PHE A 645 35.22 31.60 7.68
CA PHE A 645 36.13 30.94 6.77
C PHE A 645 37.19 30.16 7.55
N TYR A 646 37.32 28.88 7.21
CA TYR A 646 38.41 28.03 7.65
C TYR A 646 39.17 27.58 6.39
N GLY A 647 40.34 28.17 6.16
CA GLY A 647 41.12 28.00 4.91
C GLY A 647 41.76 26.62 4.74
N GLY A 648 41.89 25.82 5.81
CA GLY A 648 42.40 24.46 5.65
C GLY A 648 43.91 24.46 5.43
N SER A 649 44.40 23.69 4.46
CA SER A 649 45.83 23.63 4.15
C SER A 649 46.09 23.77 2.66
N GLY A 650 47.05 24.61 2.30
CA GLY A 650 47.61 24.68 0.96
C GLY A 650 47.72 26.11 0.47
N ALA A 651 47.16 26.45 -0.69
CA ALA A 651 47.31 27.80 -1.23
C ALA A 651 45.96 28.38 -1.63
N ASP A 652 45.28 28.98 -0.67
CA ASP A 652 43.87 29.31 -0.78
C ASP A 652 43.65 30.79 -1.14
N LEU A 653 42.58 31.02 -1.91
CA LEU A 653 42.04 32.33 -2.22
C LEU A 653 40.75 32.54 -1.43
N ILE A 654 40.79 33.42 -0.44
CA ILE A 654 39.64 33.77 0.40
C ILE A 654 39.17 35.19 0.02
N ILE A 655 37.91 35.32 -0.41
CA ILE A 655 37.30 36.59 -0.84
C ILE A 655 36.09 36.89 0.04
N LEU A 656 36.16 37.97 0.81
CA LEU A 656 35.11 38.37 1.75
C LEU A 656 33.98 39.17 1.08
N GLY A 657 32.89 39.36 1.83
CA GLY A 657 31.68 40.07 1.38
C GLY A 657 31.58 41.51 1.89
N SER A 658 30.36 42.06 1.94
CA SER A 658 30.13 43.37 2.58
C SER A 658 29.69 43.27 4.05
N ALA A 659 29.42 42.06 4.54
CA ALA A 659 29.14 41.81 5.95
C ALA A 659 30.44 41.58 6.72
N GLY A 660 30.43 41.77 8.04
CA GLY A 660 31.60 41.48 8.87
C GLY A 660 31.87 39.98 8.98
N ASP A 661 33.00 39.55 8.43
CA ASP A 661 33.38 38.15 8.28
C ASP A 661 34.47 37.74 9.30
N GLN A 662 34.62 36.44 9.54
CA GLN A 662 35.70 35.88 10.36
C GLN A 662 36.52 34.90 9.52
N VAL A 663 37.85 35.04 9.55
CA VAL A 663 38.77 34.20 8.78
C VAL A 663 39.79 33.55 9.70
N LEU A 664 39.86 32.23 9.69
CA LEU A 664 41.03 31.47 10.13
C LEU A 664 41.77 31.01 8.86
N ALA A 665 42.93 31.64 8.60
CA ALA A 665 43.64 31.51 7.33
C ALA A 665 44.00 30.05 6.99
N GLY A 666 44.39 29.24 7.96
CA GLY A 666 44.86 27.87 7.71
C GLY A 666 46.38 27.78 7.71
N THR A 667 46.92 26.79 6.99
CA THR A 667 48.36 26.58 6.81
C THR A 667 48.72 26.63 5.33
N GLY A 668 49.92 27.12 5.02
CA GLY A 668 50.36 27.25 3.63
C GLY A 668 50.35 28.70 3.15
N SER A 669 50.09 28.95 1.87
CA SER A 669 50.25 30.26 1.22
C SER A 669 48.90 30.88 0.83
N GLU A 670 48.35 31.70 1.73
CA GLU A 670 47.00 32.24 1.57
C GLU A 670 46.99 33.62 0.93
N THR A 671 46.02 33.85 0.04
CA THR A 671 45.62 35.17 -0.43
C THR A 671 44.24 35.50 0.09
N ILE A 672 44.15 36.52 0.91
CA ILE A 672 42.89 36.98 1.49
C ILE A 672 42.57 38.36 0.93
N ILE A 673 41.38 38.51 0.35
CA ILE A 673 40.83 39.77 -0.13
C ILE A 673 39.69 40.17 0.82
N GLY A 674 39.95 41.19 1.62
CA GLY A 674 39.03 41.76 2.60
C GLY A 674 37.78 42.37 1.99
N GLY A 675 36.78 42.58 2.85
CA GLY A 675 35.47 43.10 2.50
C GLY A 675 35.31 44.57 2.83
N SER A 676 34.06 45.05 2.81
CA SER A 676 33.70 46.38 3.34
C SER A 676 33.06 46.29 4.74
N GLY A 677 32.89 45.08 5.28
CA GLY A 677 32.43 44.83 6.63
C GLY A 677 33.55 45.01 7.66
N GLY A 678 33.23 44.96 8.95
CA GLY A 678 34.26 44.89 9.99
C GLY A 678 34.70 43.44 10.16
N ASP A 679 35.87 43.11 9.63
CA ASP A 679 36.33 41.73 9.49
C ASP A 679 37.33 41.36 10.60
N LEU A 680 37.36 40.06 10.97
CA LEU A 680 38.31 39.50 11.92
C LEU A 680 39.22 38.47 11.24
N PHE A 681 40.51 38.77 11.15
CA PHE A 681 41.54 37.89 10.61
C PHE A 681 42.31 37.21 11.75
N ALA A 682 42.07 35.92 11.96
CA ALA A 682 42.69 35.12 13.01
C ALA A 682 43.86 34.28 12.48
N PHE A 683 44.96 34.30 13.22
CA PHE A 683 46.16 33.48 13.00
C PHE A 683 46.42 32.66 14.25
N ALA A 684 46.53 31.34 14.11
CA ALA A 684 46.70 30.42 15.24
C ALA A 684 48.15 29.94 15.36
N SER A 685 48.67 29.98 16.58
CA SER A 685 50.03 29.49 16.90
C SER A 685 50.18 28.02 16.51
N GLY A 686 51.30 27.71 15.85
CA GLY A 686 51.62 26.36 15.38
C GLY A 686 51.09 26.04 13.98
N ASN A 687 50.38 26.98 13.34
CA ASN A 687 49.91 26.87 11.96
C ASN A 687 50.64 27.89 11.07
N ALA A 688 51.96 27.76 10.97
CA ALA A 688 52.77 28.70 10.20
C ALA A 688 52.25 28.82 8.75
N ALA A 689 51.85 30.04 8.37
CA ALA A 689 51.30 30.38 7.05
C ALA A 689 52.02 31.60 6.44
N GLN A 690 52.04 31.69 5.12
CA GLN A 690 52.40 32.88 4.35
C GLN A 690 51.12 33.54 3.86
N VAL A 691 50.72 34.66 4.44
CA VAL A 691 49.44 35.30 4.14
C VAL A 691 49.65 36.65 3.45
N THR A 692 49.06 36.81 2.27
CA THR A 692 48.91 38.11 1.59
C THR A 692 47.51 38.62 1.85
N LEU A 693 47.37 39.66 2.66
CA LEU A 693 46.09 40.26 3.01
C LEU A 693 45.90 41.58 2.26
N GLN A 694 44.92 41.62 1.37
CA GLN A 694 44.49 42.79 0.61
C GLN A 694 43.19 43.34 1.20
N GLY A 695 42.97 44.66 1.10
CA GLY A 695 41.71 45.28 1.49
C GLY A 695 41.47 45.43 2.99
N PHE A 696 42.48 45.21 3.84
CA PHE A 696 42.39 45.47 5.29
C PHE A 696 42.15 46.97 5.56
N MET A 697 41.16 47.30 6.39
CA MET A 697 40.75 48.66 6.74
C MET A 697 41.08 48.96 8.22
N PRO A 698 42.19 49.65 8.52
CA PRO A 698 42.54 50.00 9.90
C PRO A 698 41.44 50.81 10.60
N GLY A 699 41.09 50.42 11.82
CA GLY A 699 40.04 51.05 12.63
C GLY A 699 38.65 50.48 12.40
N GLN A 700 38.52 49.58 11.44
CA GLN A 700 37.31 48.82 11.15
C GLN A 700 37.56 47.31 11.26
N ASP A 701 38.67 46.84 10.69
CA ASP A 701 39.09 45.44 10.74
C ASP A 701 40.03 45.16 11.91
N TYR A 702 40.04 43.89 12.32
CA TYR A 702 40.81 43.40 13.45
C TYR A 702 41.61 42.15 13.09
N VAL A 703 42.76 42.01 13.74
CA VAL A 703 43.60 40.83 13.70
C VAL A 703 43.57 40.16 15.07
N SER A 704 43.54 38.83 15.11
CA SER A 704 43.61 38.05 16.36
C SER A 704 44.73 37.02 16.28
N TYR A 705 45.61 37.01 17.28
CA TYR A 705 46.70 36.02 17.40
C TYR A 705 46.35 34.98 18.46
N VAL A 706 45.76 33.87 18.02
CA VAL A 706 45.23 32.83 18.91
C VAL A 706 46.34 31.87 19.34
N GLY A 707 46.52 31.67 20.65
CA GLY A 707 47.48 30.70 21.19
C GLY A 707 48.94 31.15 21.22
N PHE A 708 49.23 32.40 20.86
CA PHE A 708 50.56 32.99 21.01
C PHE A 708 50.83 33.48 22.45
N ALA A 709 52.12 33.60 22.81
CA ALA A 709 52.52 34.05 24.13
C ALA A 709 52.13 35.53 24.40
N GLN A 710 51.94 35.86 25.68
CA GLN A 710 51.69 37.24 26.10
C GLN A 710 52.83 38.15 25.63
N GLY A 711 52.50 39.19 24.85
CA GLY A 711 53.46 40.12 24.26
C GLY A 711 53.80 39.89 22.79
N GLU A 712 53.28 38.82 22.16
CA GLU A 712 53.51 38.55 20.74
C GLU A 712 53.13 39.73 19.85
N VAL A 713 52.00 40.40 20.13
CA VAL A 713 51.54 41.59 19.41
C VAL A 713 52.62 42.68 19.38
N ALA A 714 53.13 43.05 20.56
CA ALA A 714 54.14 44.09 20.69
C ALA A 714 55.44 43.71 19.98
N ARG A 715 55.83 42.42 20.08
CA ARG A 715 57.00 41.89 19.39
C ARG A 715 56.84 42.01 17.87
N ALA A 716 55.75 41.47 17.32
CA ALA A 716 55.47 41.48 15.89
C ALA A 716 55.45 42.90 15.32
N LEU A 717 54.71 43.82 15.95
CA LEU A 717 54.62 45.22 15.55
C LEU A 717 55.98 45.95 15.63
N SER A 718 56.80 45.67 16.67
CA SER A 718 58.13 46.29 16.80
C SER A 718 59.14 45.81 15.75
N SER A 719 58.92 44.61 15.19
CA SER A 719 59.76 43.99 14.17
C SER A 719 59.19 44.11 12.75
N ALA A 720 58.10 44.86 12.57
CA ALA A 720 57.45 45.05 11.28
C ALA A 720 58.41 45.68 10.26
N THR A 721 58.33 45.25 9.00
CA THR A 721 59.12 45.83 7.90
C THR A 721 58.22 46.30 6.78
N ILE A 722 58.65 47.31 6.00
CA ILE A 722 57.90 47.77 4.83
C ILE A 722 58.52 47.19 3.57
N ILE A 723 57.74 46.41 2.82
CA ILE A 723 58.13 45.78 1.56
C ILE A 723 57.19 46.32 0.47
N GLY A 724 57.72 47.11 -0.47
CA GLY A 724 56.94 47.60 -1.61
C GLY A 724 55.71 48.44 -1.25
N GLY A 725 55.77 49.21 -0.16
CA GLY A 725 54.63 50.02 0.33
C GLY A 725 53.58 49.22 1.11
N SER A 726 53.90 47.99 1.50
CA SER A 726 53.06 47.11 2.31
C SER A 726 53.81 46.68 3.57
N GLU A 727 53.10 46.53 4.68
CA GLU A 727 53.69 46.18 5.97
C GLU A 727 53.72 44.67 6.15
N HIS A 728 54.88 44.16 6.56
CA HIS A 728 55.15 42.74 6.73
C HIS A 728 55.41 42.43 8.20
N LEU A 729 54.66 41.47 8.74
CA LEU A 729 54.78 40.96 10.10
C LEU A 729 55.27 39.50 10.08
N LEU A 730 56.21 39.18 10.98
CA LEU A 730 56.69 37.82 11.21
C LEU A 730 56.40 37.41 12.66
N LEU A 731 55.55 36.41 12.85
CA LEU A 731 55.20 35.86 14.15
C LEU A 731 56.24 34.86 14.66
N SER A 732 56.21 34.55 15.95
CA SER A 732 57.25 33.75 16.63
C SER A 732 57.29 32.29 16.19
N ASP A 733 56.21 31.79 15.60
CA ASP A 733 56.11 30.44 15.03
C ASP A 733 56.49 30.38 13.54
N GLY A 734 56.86 31.51 12.94
CA GLY A 734 57.22 31.62 11.53
C GLY A 734 56.08 32.05 10.60
N THR A 735 54.87 32.31 11.12
CA THR A 735 53.78 32.89 10.33
C THR A 735 54.19 34.25 9.76
N SER A 736 54.06 34.42 8.45
CA SER A 736 54.46 35.62 7.70
C SER A 736 53.24 36.28 7.09
N ILE A 737 52.93 37.52 7.45
CA ILE A 737 51.72 38.23 7.02
C ILE A 737 52.12 39.54 6.32
N LEU A 738 51.69 39.73 5.08
CA LEU A 738 51.87 40.96 4.30
C LEU A 738 50.53 41.69 4.16
N PHE A 739 50.42 42.87 4.77
CA PHE A 739 49.26 43.75 4.69
C PHE A 739 49.44 44.72 3.52
N VAL A 740 48.80 44.39 2.40
CA VAL A 740 49.00 45.10 1.13
C VAL A 740 48.46 46.52 1.23
N GLY A 741 49.34 47.50 0.95
CA GLY A 741 49.00 48.93 0.94
C GLY A 741 48.88 49.60 2.32
N ILE A 742 49.22 48.87 3.40
CA ILE A 742 49.25 49.40 4.77
C ILE A 742 50.71 49.62 5.18
N THR A 743 51.00 50.68 5.94
CA THR A 743 52.38 50.99 6.39
C THR A 743 52.48 51.37 7.87
N ASN A 744 51.41 51.20 8.66
CA ASN A 744 51.31 51.70 10.04
C ASN A 744 50.25 50.98 10.90
N LEU A 745 50.26 49.65 10.93
CA LEU A 745 49.45 48.85 11.85
C LEU A 745 49.76 49.22 13.30
N THR A 746 48.71 49.29 14.11
CA THR A 746 48.83 49.61 15.53
C THR A 746 48.18 48.53 16.39
N SER A 747 48.48 48.54 17.70
CA SER A 747 47.82 47.63 18.65
C SER A 747 46.31 47.85 18.74
N ALA A 748 45.77 48.99 18.27
CA ALA A 748 44.32 49.21 18.20
C ALA A 748 43.63 48.34 17.14
N ASN A 749 44.40 47.74 16.23
CA ASN A 749 43.91 46.84 15.18
C ASN A 749 43.99 45.35 15.60
N VAL A 750 44.35 45.07 16.85
CA VAL A 750 44.56 43.71 17.35
C VAL A 750 43.68 43.48 18.58
N LEU A 751 42.96 42.35 18.60
CA LEU A 751 42.06 41.94 19.70
C LEU A 751 42.77 41.09 20.76
#